data_AF-A0A1D2U0Y2-F1
#
_entry.id   AF-A0A1D2U0Y2-F1
#
_cell.length_a   1.000
_cell.length_b   1.000
_cell.length_c   1.000
_cell.angle_alpha   90.00
_cell.angle_beta   90.00
_cell.angle_gamma   90.00
#
_symmetry.space_group_name_H-M   'P 1'
#
loop_
_entity.id
_entity.type
_entity.pdbx_description
1 polymer ?
#
loop_
_entity_poly.entity_id
_entity_poly.type
_entity_poly.pdbx_seq_one_letter_code
_entity_poly.pdbx_strand_id
1 'polypeptide(L)'
;MKALLNCVERSVMILGAMLVAGLTLANAQAQTDLPYSSGSTGADGPLAFRTIPVGGRYFHALAYDSTRKQMVLFGGFNQNLIAGGVLGDTWVSDGTNWTKLNPANSPTRRQGAAMVYVPWNGGRVILFGGQDANNVKLADTWSWDGVTWTQLQPPSSPVPRAYFPMVYDSERNKIMIFSGNGVGNDTWLFDGTTWTNPNVPNPPPTWDQHIAAFDAERKNVVLLGYDGTYIYDGTTWSKVNPQDSPPRSGRGGMVYDPVHKNVVLFAGEGRNGTYIWNGSNWIAQTPTNVPPGFYNTEMVFDSNLNKVVLFGGQSVSGDGLSADMWQWNGSDWKFISGRTQWFDMTGRANGIWNYTTINVPSGVTVLFTKNSGNTPARWLASGNVQIDGALQLDGGFGDNSLPEGKGGAGGPGGFDGGHGGIRLNRSGSYVGSPGQGPGGGLPGTQPVNDGNIRDGKSALYATIPGGYGNIYIQPLIGGSGGGGGASNDTIDGGNGGGGGGAILIASSRDIVINGAIYSRGGDRQWSGASQGGRGSGGSILLRADRVTGSGSVDATPDGRIRFEAYYRTLAGSTQPTSVNSAPVSSTDFNTVGTLNIVSVKGVNVVQPPTGNTLTPDVIFTDAGAVNVVVQGTNIPNGTPVNLRIATSTGVVTPPAQNINNGSVTFNVTVPKGIGTLQAFASFTINN
;
A
#
# COMPACT_ATOMS: atom_id res chain seq x y z
N MET A 1 72.15 -18.71 -33.71
CA MET A 1 71.47 -20.02 -33.66
C MET A 1 72.11 -20.81 -32.53
N LYS A 2 71.37 -21.15 -31.44
CA LYS A 2 71.89 -21.79 -30.21
C LYS A 2 72.94 -20.92 -29.46
N ALA A 3 73.21 -21.07 -28.15
CA ALA A 3 72.35 -21.51 -27.02
C ALA A 3 73.02 -21.12 -25.67
N LEU A 4 72.26 -21.22 -24.57
CA LEU A 4 72.70 -21.41 -23.16
C LEU A 4 73.29 -20.23 -22.34
N LEU A 5 72.72 -20.12 -21.13
CA LEU A 5 73.33 -19.91 -19.79
C LEU A 5 73.32 -18.52 -19.09
N ASN A 6 72.58 -18.47 -17.96
CA ASN A 6 72.75 -17.81 -16.63
C ASN A 6 73.37 -16.38 -16.52
N CYS A 7 72.93 -15.46 -15.65
CA CYS A 7 72.21 -15.51 -14.35
C CYS A 7 70.97 -14.56 -14.35
N VAL A 8 69.90 -14.69 -13.56
CA VAL A 8 69.66 -15.13 -12.15
C VAL A 8 70.03 -14.08 -11.08
N GLU A 9 69.01 -13.43 -10.51
CA GLU A 9 68.63 -13.47 -9.08
C GLU A 9 67.10 -13.23 -8.98
N ARG A 10 66.29 -14.14 -8.41
CA ARG A 10 65.86 -14.29 -6.98
C ARG A 10 64.91 -13.20 -6.48
N SER A 11 63.91 -13.41 -5.60
CA SER A 11 63.20 -14.59 -5.02
C SER A 11 62.08 -14.04 -4.10
N VAL A 12 61.00 -14.70 -3.67
CA VAL A 12 60.23 -15.94 -4.00
C VAL A 12 58.82 -15.69 -3.35
N MET A 13 57.67 -15.82 -4.02
CA MET A 13 56.93 -16.97 -4.58
C MET A 13 56.20 -17.87 -3.54
N ILE A 14 54.99 -18.36 -3.93
CA ILE A 14 54.21 -19.49 -3.36
C ILE A 14 53.60 -19.25 -1.96
N LEU A 15 52.34 -19.60 -1.62
CA LEU A 15 51.13 -20.15 -2.31
C LEU A 15 49.92 -19.22 -1.97
N GLY A 16 48.61 -19.43 -2.22
CA GLY A 16 47.79 -20.57 -2.67
C GLY A 16 46.88 -21.09 -1.53
N ALA A 17 45.60 -21.47 -1.72
CA ALA A 17 44.77 -21.55 -2.92
C ALA A 17 43.24 -21.48 -2.59
N MET A 18 42.37 -21.80 -3.57
CA MET A 18 40.88 -21.84 -3.53
C MET A 18 40.12 -20.52 -3.68
N LEU A 19 38.92 -20.47 -4.27
CA LEU A 19 38.32 -21.29 -5.36
C LEU A 19 37.12 -20.53 -5.97
N VAL A 20 36.98 -20.54 -7.30
CA VAL A 20 35.77 -20.19 -8.11
C VAL A 20 34.87 -19.07 -7.55
N ALA A 21 35.14 -17.83 -7.94
CA ALA A 21 34.09 -16.83 -8.10
C ALA A 21 33.43 -17.03 -9.46
N GLY A 22 32.23 -17.60 -9.49
CA GLY A 22 31.50 -17.87 -10.73
C GLY A 22 30.99 -16.57 -11.37
N LEU A 23 31.76 -15.97 -12.28
CA LEU A 23 31.22 -14.99 -13.23
C LEU A 23 30.28 -15.70 -14.21
N THR A 24 29.02 -15.83 -13.82
CA THR A 24 27.93 -15.92 -14.78
C THR A 24 27.85 -14.60 -15.53
N LEU A 25 28.61 -14.52 -16.64
CA LEU A 25 28.23 -13.70 -17.78
C LEU A 25 26.89 -14.23 -18.30
N ALA A 26 25.80 -13.84 -17.61
CA ALA A 26 24.47 -13.95 -18.15
C ALA A 26 24.46 -13.16 -19.45
N ASN A 27 24.09 -13.80 -20.55
CA ASN A 27 23.96 -13.14 -21.84
C ASN A 27 22.83 -12.10 -21.78
N ALA A 28 23.17 -10.89 -21.35
CA ALA A 28 22.41 -9.68 -21.62
C ALA A 28 22.56 -9.31 -23.12
N GLN A 29 22.22 -10.26 -24.00
CA GLN A 29 21.80 -9.91 -25.34
C GLN A 29 20.62 -8.96 -25.17
N ALA A 30 20.78 -7.69 -25.56
CA ALA A 30 19.71 -6.72 -25.50
C ALA A 30 18.50 -7.28 -26.27
N GLN A 31 17.48 -7.72 -25.53
CA GLN A 31 16.45 -8.57 -26.10
C GLN A 31 15.59 -7.72 -27.05
N THR A 32 15.77 -7.97 -28.35
CA THR A 32 15.37 -7.08 -29.44
C THR A 32 13.96 -6.54 -29.28
N ASP A 33 13.81 -5.23 -29.48
CA ASP A 33 12.54 -4.52 -29.59
C ASP A 33 11.65 -5.24 -30.62
N LEU A 34 10.45 -5.63 -30.21
CA LEU A 34 9.46 -6.26 -31.08
C LEU A 34 8.47 -5.18 -31.56
N PRO A 35 7.65 -5.43 -32.59
CA PRO A 35 6.90 -4.35 -33.25
C PRO A 35 5.63 -3.90 -32.50
N TYR A 36 5.52 -4.14 -31.19
CA TYR A 36 4.37 -3.67 -30.41
C TYR A 36 4.60 -2.23 -29.90
N SER A 37 3.55 -1.41 -29.98
CA SER A 37 3.53 -0.08 -29.38
C SER A 37 2.34 0.04 -28.44
N SER A 38 2.59 0.52 -27.22
CA SER A 38 1.54 0.86 -26.25
C SER A 38 0.68 2.04 -26.67
N GLY A 39 1.12 2.83 -27.66
CA GLY A 39 0.55 4.13 -27.98
C GLY A 39 0.89 5.24 -26.98
N SER A 40 1.74 4.98 -25.98
CA SER A 40 2.15 6.00 -25.00
C SER A 40 2.93 7.13 -25.67
N THR A 41 2.52 8.37 -25.40
CA THR A 41 3.28 9.58 -25.75
C THR A 41 4.45 9.88 -24.80
N GLY A 42 4.56 9.18 -23.67
CA GLY A 42 5.56 9.45 -22.63
C GLY A 42 5.37 10.79 -21.88
N ALA A 43 4.30 11.54 -22.17
CA ALA A 43 4.07 12.91 -21.68
C ALA A 43 3.96 13.03 -20.15
N ASP A 44 3.66 11.93 -19.45
CA ASP A 44 3.52 11.90 -17.99
C ASP A 44 4.83 11.54 -17.25
N GLY A 45 5.92 11.31 -17.98
CA GLY A 45 7.20 10.88 -17.40
C GLY A 45 7.14 9.48 -16.78
N PRO A 46 8.04 9.13 -15.83
CA PRO A 46 8.02 7.83 -15.17
C PRO A 46 7.02 7.78 -14.01
N LEU A 47 6.16 6.76 -13.96
CA LEU A 47 5.37 6.46 -12.76
C LEU A 47 6.20 5.60 -11.79
N ALA A 48 6.69 6.20 -10.71
CA ALA A 48 7.39 5.48 -9.65
C ALA A 48 6.67 5.63 -8.30
N PHE A 49 6.29 4.52 -7.69
CA PHE A 49 5.88 4.49 -6.29
C PHE A 49 7.12 4.46 -5.39
N ARG A 50 6.98 4.95 -4.16
CA ARG A 50 8.12 5.15 -3.26
C ARG A 50 8.63 3.84 -2.72
N THR A 51 9.93 3.59 -2.87
CA THR A 51 10.57 2.40 -2.28
C THR A 51 10.61 2.54 -0.75
N ILE A 52 10.35 1.44 -0.05
CA ILE A 52 10.30 1.32 1.41
C ILE A 52 11.12 0.11 1.88
N PRO A 53 11.53 0.04 3.16
CA PRO A 53 12.10 -1.17 3.73
C PRO A 53 11.01 -2.24 3.82
N VAL A 54 11.11 -3.24 2.94
CA VAL A 54 10.09 -4.28 2.71
C VAL A 54 9.57 -4.87 4.02
N GLY A 55 8.26 -5.04 4.13
CA GLY A 55 7.59 -5.75 5.23
C GLY A 55 7.54 -5.02 6.57
N GLY A 56 8.18 -3.85 6.71
CA GLY A 56 8.26 -3.11 7.97
C GLY A 56 9.21 -3.73 9.00
N ARG A 57 9.45 -3.02 10.12
CA ARG A 57 10.37 -3.47 11.18
C ARG A 57 10.26 -2.68 12.48
N TYR A 58 10.66 -3.32 13.58
CA TYR A 58 10.76 -2.74 14.92
C TYR A 58 12.09 -3.14 15.57
N PHE A 59 12.45 -2.53 16.71
CA PHE A 59 13.78 -2.67 17.34
C PHE A 59 14.96 -2.40 16.37
N HIS A 60 14.72 -1.58 15.34
CA HIS A 60 15.70 -1.21 14.33
C HIS A 60 16.51 0.00 14.81
N ALA A 61 17.71 0.20 14.27
CA ALA A 61 18.52 1.37 14.58
C ALA A 61 18.33 2.44 13.49
N LEU A 62 18.01 3.68 13.88
CA LEU A 62 17.77 4.81 12.97
C LEU A 62 18.60 6.04 13.39
N ALA A 63 19.22 6.74 12.44
CA ALA A 63 19.91 8.01 12.68
C ALA A 63 19.82 8.93 11.46
N TYR A 64 19.85 10.25 11.65
CA TYR A 64 19.92 11.22 10.56
C TYR A 64 21.33 11.75 10.36
N ASP A 65 21.95 11.40 9.24
CA ASP A 65 23.26 11.93 8.83
C ASP A 65 23.08 13.34 8.23
N SER A 66 23.29 14.37 9.05
CA SER A 66 23.12 15.76 8.62
C SER A 66 24.23 16.29 7.71
N THR A 67 25.36 15.58 7.59
CA THR A 67 26.38 15.89 6.56
C THR A 67 25.89 15.44 5.19
N ARG A 68 25.25 14.26 5.11
CA ARG A 68 24.80 13.65 3.84
C ARG A 68 23.31 13.84 3.56
N LYS A 69 22.58 14.52 4.46
CA LYS A 69 21.14 14.84 4.40
C LYS A 69 20.26 13.59 4.20
N GLN A 70 20.60 12.51 4.88
CA GLN A 70 19.92 11.22 4.73
C GLN A 70 19.64 10.55 6.08
N MET A 71 18.51 9.87 6.18
CA MET A 71 18.33 8.88 7.25
C MET A 71 19.14 7.63 6.92
N VAL A 72 19.76 7.03 7.94
CA VAL A 72 20.44 5.73 7.89
C VAL A 72 19.66 4.78 8.80
N LEU A 73 19.33 3.61 8.28
CA LEU A 73 18.55 2.57 8.95
C LEU A 73 19.32 1.25 8.92
N PHE A 74 19.43 0.57 10.06
CA PHE A 74 20.10 -0.72 10.16
C PHE A 74 19.32 -1.73 11.01
N GLY A 75 19.27 -2.98 10.54
CA GLY A 75 18.81 -4.12 11.33
C GLY A 75 17.35 -4.03 11.79
N GLY A 76 17.08 -4.49 13.01
CA GLY A 76 15.75 -4.66 13.58
C GLY A 76 15.19 -6.06 13.37
N PHE A 77 13.89 -6.23 13.60
CA PHE A 77 13.21 -7.53 13.56
C PHE A 77 12.00 -7.53 12.63
N ASN A 78 11.87 -8.59 11.83
CA ASN A 78 10.67 -8.97 11.09
C ASN A 78 10.64 -10.50 10.85
N GLN A 79 9.84 -11.21 11.63
CA GLN A 79 9.63 -12.67 11.53
C GLN A 79 9.13 -13.18 10.17
N ASN A 80 8.49 -12.32 9.37
CA ASN A 80 7.85 -12.70 8.11
C ASN A 80 8.83 -12.68 6.92
N LEU A 81 10.02 -12.10 7.08
CA LEU A 81 11.01 -11.96 6.01
C LEU A 81 12.12 -13.01 6.07
N ILE A 82 12.44 -13.53 7.25
CA ILE A 82 13.56 -14.47 7.43
C ILE A 82 13.44 -15.31 8.69
N ALA A 83 13.96 -16.54 8.65
CA ALA A 83 14.08 -17.39 9.84
C ALA A 83 14.87 -16.68 10.95
N GLY A 84 14.36 -16.74 12.17
CA GLY A 84 14.90 -16.00 13.32
C GLY A 84 14.52 -14.50 13.37
N GLY A 85 13.89 -13.95 12.34
CA GLY A 85 13.35 -12.59 12.27
C GLY A 85 14.35 -11.43 12.27
N VAL A 86 15.54 -11.61 12.85
CA VAL A 86 16.55 -10.55 12.99
C VAL A 86 17.17 -10.18 11.64
N LEU A 87 17.12 -8.88 11.33
CA LEU A 87 17.59 -8.26 10.10
C LEU A 87 19.00 -7.68 10.26
N GLY A 88 19.65 -7.34 9.14
CA GLY A 88 20.99 -6.72 9.11
C GLY A 88 21.29 -6.11 7.75
N ASP A 89 20.26 -5.62 7.08
CA ASP A 89 20.36 -4.79 5.88
C ASP A 89 20.56 -3.32 6.28
N THR A 90 21.36 -2.61 5.48
CA THR A 90 21.51 -1.15 5.56
C THR A 90 20.59 -0.50 4.53
N TRP A 91 19.82 0.51 4.96
CA TRP A 91 19.05 1.37 4.06
C TRP A 91 19.39 2.83 4.33
N VAL A 92 19.25 3.66 3.31
CA VAL A 92 19.29 5.12 3.43
C VAL A 92 18.03 5.75 2.84
N SER A 93 17.65 6.95 3.29
CA SER A 93 16.48 7.67 2.75
C SER A 93 16.71 9.17 2.62
N ASP A 94 16.22 9.73 1.51
CA ASP A 94 16.24 11.16 1.16
C ASP A 94 15.14 11.99 1.87
N GLY A 95 14.42 11.40 2.81
CA GLY A 95 13.23 11.99 3.44
C GLY A 95 11.91 11.62 2.75
N THR A 96 11.95 10.90 1.62
CA THR A 96 10.78 10.44 0.86
C THR A 96 10.89 9.00 0.33
N ASN A 97 12.07 8.55 -0.14
CA ASN A 97 12.33 7.24 -0.74
C ASN A 97 13.45 6.51 -0.01
N TRP A 98 13.30 5.21 0.18
CA TRP A 98 14.34 4.35 0.77
C TRP A 98 15.14 3.58 -0.29
N THR A 99 16.46 3.67 -0.21
CA THR A 99 17.40 2.91 -1.03
C THR A 99 18.11 1.87 -0.17
N LYS A 100 18.02 0.59 -0.56
CA LYS A 100 18.78 -0.49 0.09
C LYS A 100 20.23 -0.43 -0.38
N LEU A 101 21.17 -0.46 0.55
CA LEU A 101 22.60 -0.53 0.26
C LEU A 101 23.12 -1.95 0.47
N ASN A 102 24.18 -2.30 -0.25
CA ASN A 102 24.98 -3.50 -0.01
C ASN A 102 26.44 -3.08 0.29
N PRO A 103 26.74 -2.58 1.51
CA PRO A 103 28.09 -2.19 1.90
C PRO A 103 29.09 -3.34 1.80
N ALA A 104 30.35 -3.02 1.46
CA ALA A 104 31.43 -4.02 1.38
C ALA A 104 31.73 -4.65 2.76
N ASN A 105 31.64 -3.85 3.83
CA ASN A 105 31.66 -4.29 5.21
C ASN A 105 30.36 -3.85 5.92
N SER A 106 29.80 -4.71 6.76
CA SER A 106 28.54 -4.49 7.48
C SER A 106 28.58 -5.18 8.86
N PRO A 107 27.91 -4.65 9.90
CA PRO A 107 27.67 -5.38 11.12
C PRO A 107 26.87 -6.66 10.87
N THR A 108 26.98 -7.61 11.79
CA THR A 108 26.10 -8.79 11.83
C THR A 108 24.64 -8.39 12.08
N ARG A 109 23.71 -9.23 11.63
CA ARG A 109 22.26 -9.05 11.84
C ARG A 109 21.95 -8.90 13.33
N ARG A 110 21.19 -7.86 13.69
CA ARG A 110 20.89 -7.51 15.08
C ARG A 110 19.60 -6.70 15.22
N GLN A 111 18.97 -6.84 16.38
CA GLN A 111 17.86 -6.02 16.87
C GLN A 111 18.25 -5.34 18.19
N GLY A 112 17.58 -4.25 18.56
CA GLY A 112 17.82 -3.56 19.84
C GLY A 112 19.22 -2.96 19.98
N ALA A 113 19.93 -2.77 18.86
CA ALA A 113 21.13 -1.95 18.79
C ALA A 113 20.73 -0.48 18.72
N ALA A 114 21.52 0.39 19.33
CA ALA A 114 21.28 1.83 19.29
C ALA A 114 22.28 2.52 18.35
N MET A 115 21.89 3.66 17.79
CA MET A 115 22.66 4.34 16.74
C MET A 115 22.42 5.85 16.73
N VAL A 116 23.48 6.64 16.57
CA VAL A 116 23.41 8.10 16.53
C VAL A 116 24.35 8.69 15.47
N TYR A 117 23.99 9.86 14.95
CA TYR A 117 24.90 10.67 14.14
C TYR A 117 25.83 11.52 15.01
N VAL A 118 27.07 11.69 14.56
CA VAL A 118 28.07 12.58 15.14
C VAL A 118 28.78 13.38 14.02
N PRO A 119 29.15 14.65 14.23
CA PRO A 119 29.78 15.48 13.20
C PRO A 119 31.25 15.11 12.91
N TRP A 120 31.84 14.19 13.68
CA TRP A 120 33.26 13.82 13.65
C TRP A 120 33.74 13.43 12.24
N ASN A 121 34.93 13.92 11.87
CA ASN A 121 35.64 13.55 10.64
C ASN A 121 34.81 13.71 9.33
N GLY A 122 33.93 14.72 9.28
CA GLY A 122 33.00 14.92 8.16
C GLY A 122 31.77 14.02 8.24
N GLY A 123 31.14 13.98 9.42
CA GLY A 123 29.94 13.20 9.71
C GLY A 123 30.16 11.69 9.74
N ARG A 124 29.82 11.04 10.86
CA ARG A 124 29.70 9.58 10.98
C ARG A 124 28.37 9.21 11.62
N VAL A 125 27.90 8.00 11.36
CA VAL A 125 26.85 7.38 12.17
C VAL A 125 27.48 6.23 12.96
N ILE A 126 27.35 6.28 14.29
CA ILE A 126 27.94 5.29 15.20
C ILE A 126 26.83 4.37 15.71
N LEU A 127 27.02 3.07 15.59
CA LEU A 127 26.13 2.02 16.09
C LEU A 127 26.84 1.21 17.18
N PHE A 128 26.13 0.84 18.24
CA PHE A 128 26.66 0.01 19.32
C PHE A 128 25.75 -1.16 19.68
N GLY A 129 26.36 -2.32 19.95
CA GLY A 129 25.73 -3.47 20.61
C GLY A 129 24.52 -4.03 19.88
N GLY A 130 23.47 -4.37 20.63
CA GLY A 130 22.27 -5.07 20.17
C GLY A 130 22.32 -6.57 20.43
N GLN A 131 21.38 -7.29 19.83
CA GLN A 131 21.18 -8.74 20.03
C GLN A 131 21.00 -9.45 18.69
N ASP A 132 21.70 -10.57 18.50
CA ASP A 132 21.71 -11.35 17.26
C ASP A 132 20.49 -12.30 17.12
N ALA A 133 20.45 -13.06 16.01
CA ALA A 133 19.40 -14.04 15.72
C ALA A 133 19.36 -15.24 16.70
N ASN A 134 20.40 -15.46 17.49
CA ASN A 134 20.50 -16.51 18.52
C ASN A 134 20.21 -15.97 19.93
N ASN A 135 19.74 -14.73 20.04
CA ASN A 135 19.55 -13.98 21.29
C ASN A 135 20.86 -13.63 22.04
N VAL A 136 22.02 -13.73 21.40
CA VAL A 136 23.33 -13.34 21.96
C VAL A 136 23.48 -11.82 21.88
N LYS A 137 23.83 -11.19 23.01
CA LYS A 137 24.08 -9.75 23.10
C LYS A 137 25.48 -9.39 22.61
N LEU A 138 25.62 -8.20 22.03
CA LEU A 138 26.83 -7.72 21.37
C LEU A 138 27.40 -6.47 22.07
N ALA A 139 28.70 -6.24 21.93
CA ALA A 139 29.46 -5.12 22.51
C ALA A 139 30.41 -4.45 21.49
N ASP A 140 30.19 -4.71 20.20
CA ASP A 140 30.94 -4.13 19.11
C ASP A 140 30.45 -2.71 18.80
N THR A 141 31.41 -1.83 18.49
CA THR A 141 31.15 -0.45 18.04
C THR A 141 31.42 -0.38 16.54
N TRP A 142 30.49 0.16 15.77
CA TRP A 142 30.61 0.31 14.32
C TRP A 142 30.43 1.77 13.90
N SER A 143 31.17 2.18 12.87
CA SER A 143 31.15 3.53 12.30
C SER A 143 30.80 3.46 10.82
N TRP A 144 29.77 4.21 10.41
CA TRP A 144 29.35 4.40 9.03
C TRP A 144 29.88 5.73 8.49
N ASP A 145 30.48 5.70 7.30
CA ASP A 145 31.10 6.87 6.63
C ASP A 145 30.29 7.42 5.43
N GLY A 146 29.09 6.88 5.21
CA GLY A 146 28.25 7.17 4.05
C GLY A 146 28.33 6.13 2.93
N VAL A 147 29.32 5.23 2.95
CA VAL A 147 29.59 4.24 1.89
C VAL A 147 29.74 2.83 2.47
N THR A 148 30.47 2.68 3.58
CA THR A 148 30.69 1.39 4.24
C THR A 148 30.67 1.51 5.76
N TRP A 149 30.42 0.39 6.43
CA TRP A 149 30.66 0.26 7.86
C TRP A 149 32.13 -0.11 8.12
N THR A 150 32.68 0.39 9.22
CA THR A 150 33.98 -0.01 9.78
C THR A 150 33.77 -0.39 11.25
N GLN A 151 34.22 -1.58 11.65
CA GLN A 151 34.21 -1.97 13.06
C GLN A 151 35.34 -1.23 13.77
N LEU A 152 35.00 -0.47 14.82
CA LEU A 152 35.99 0.15 15.69
C LEU A 152 36.43 -0.88 16.75
N GLN A 153 37.66 -0.72 17.25
CA GLN A 153 38.20 -1.52 18.34
C GLN A 153 38.59 -0.61 19.53
N PRO A 154 37.62 -0.09 20.30
CA PRO A 154 37.89 0.71 21.49
C PRO A 154 38.73 -0.06 22.52
N PRO A 155 39.79 0.54 23.12
CA PRO A 155 40.58 -0.11 24.18
C PRO A 155 39.77 -0.45 25.45
N SER A 156 38.67 0.28 25.69
CA SER A 156 37.64 -0.06 26.67
C SER A 156 36.27 0.05 26.01
N SER A 157 35.36 -0.87 26.35
CA SER A 157 34.01 -0.99 25.80
C SER A 157 33.01 -1.42 26.89
N PRO A 158 31.73 -0.99 26.84
CA PRO A 158 30.68 -1.48 27.73
C PRO A 158 30.44 -2.98 27.55
N VAL A 159 29.98 -3.65 28.62
CA VAL A 159 29.54 -5.05 28.53
C VAL A 159 28.36 -5.25 27.55
N PRO A 160 28.24 -6.43 26.90
CA PRO A 160 27.26 -6.67 25.85
C PRO A 160 25.80 -6.41 26.27
N ARG A 161 25.07 -5.64 25.45
CA ARG A 161 23.74 -5.12 25.81
C ARG A 161 22.87 -4.83 24.58
N ALA A 162 21.57 -4.79 24.82
CA ALA A 162 20.52 -4.45 23.84
C ALA A 162 19.38 -3.71 24.53
N TYR A 163 18.56 -2.98 23.77
CA TYR A 163 17.39 -2.24 24.25
C TYR A 163 17.77 -1.18 25.31
N PHE A 164 18.62 -0.23 24.89
CA PHE A 164 19.12 0.89 25.70
C PHE A 164 19.13 2.18 24.85
N PRO A 165 18.96 3.36 25.47
CA PRO A 165 19.07 4.63 24.76
C PRO A 165 20.55 4.99 24.49
N MET A 166 20.78 5.65 23.36
CA MET A 166 22.07 6.20 22.94
C MET A 166 21.85 7.61 22.43
N VAL A 167 22.62 8.58 22.92
CA VAL A 167 22.45 10.00 22.58
C VAL A 167 23.81 10.65 22.32
N TYR A 168 23.87 11.55 21.33
CA TYR A 168 25.03 12.41 21.12
C TYR A 168 24.85 13.70 21.93
N ASP A 169 25.74 13.91 22.91
CA ASP A 169 25.89 15.15 23.66
C ASP A 169 26.79 16.10 22.85
N SER A 170 26.18 17.09 22.20
CA SER A 170 26.88 18.03 21.34
C SER A 170 27.59 19.16 22.10
N GLU A 171 27.28 19.37 23.38
CA GLU A 171 28.00 20.33 24.24
C GLU A 171 29.34 19.74 24.70
N ARG A 172 29.35 18.45 25.06
CA ARG A 172 30.51 17.74 25.61
C ARG A 172 31.26 16.93 24.55
N ASN A 173 30.74 16.87 23.33
CA ASN A 173 31.27 16.14 22.18
C ASN A 173 31.51 14.65 22.50
N LYS A 174 30.53 14.00 23.12
CA LYS A 174 30.54 12.57 23.49
C LYS A 174 29.25 11.89 23.03
N ILE A 175 29.28 10.57 22.82
CA ILE A 175 28.07 9.76 22.82
C ILE A 175 27.88 9.19 24.23
N MET A 176 26.68 9.27 24.79
CA MET A 176 26.31 8.57 26.02
C MET A 176 25.42 7.37 25.70
N ILE A 177 25.63 6.26 26.42
CA ILE A 177 24.63 5.20 26.60
C ILE A 177 24.34 4.99 28.09
N PHE A 178 23.14 4.49 28.39
CA PHE A 178 22.71 4.24 29.77
C PHE A 178 21.98 2.89 29.89
N SER A 179 22.42 2.05 30.83
CA SER A 179 21.78 0.77 31.17
C SER A 179 21.53 -0.15 29.96
N GLY A 180 20.44 -0.93 29.98
CA GLY A 180 20.02 -1.88 28.93
C GLY A 180 19.56 -3.23 29.49
N ASN A 181 18.97 -4.08 28.64
CA ASN A 181 18.47 -5.39 29.07
C ASN A 181 19.56 -6.26 29.70
N GLY A 182 19.34 -6.67 30.94
CA GLY A 182 20.22 -7.58 31.68
C GLY A 182 21.61 -7.02 32.01
N VAL A 183 21.74 -5.70 32.12
CA VAL A 183 22.93 -5.00 32.67
C VAL A 183 22.50 -4.05 33.79
N GLY A 184 23.47 -3.41 34.48
CA GLY A 184 23.19 -2.46 35.55
C GLY A 184 22.67 -1.11 35.04
N ASN A 185 22.60 -0.12 35.93
CA ASN A 185 22.29 1.28 35.62
C ASN A 185 23.57 2.11 35.38
N ASP A 186 24.51 1.54 34.63
CA ASP A 186 25.78 2.18 34.31
C ASP A 186 25.63 3.22 33.19
N THR A 187 26.43 4.29 33.28
CA THR A 187 26.52 5.34 32.26
C THR A 187 27.89 5.22 31.59
N TRP A 188 27.92 5.12 30.27
CA TRP A 188 29.18 5.07 29.50
C TRP A 188 29.23 6.20 28.48
N LEU A 189 30.39 6.82 28.36
CA LEU A 189 30.69 7.90 27.41
C LEU A 189 31.70 7.42 26.37
N PHE A 190 31.43 7.63 25.09
CA PHE A 190 32.35 7.42 23.96
C PHE A 190 32.85 8.76 23.42
N ASP A 191 34.14 8.85 23.09
CA ASP A 191 34.78 10.08 22.60
C ASP A 191 35.25 10.04 21.14
N GLY A 192 34.90 8.98 20.42
CA GLY A 192 35.41 8.69 19.08
C GLY A 192 36.57 7.70 19.06
N THR A 193 37.20 7.42 20.22
CA THR A 193 38.36 6.52 20.33
C THR A 193 38.16 5.42 21.39
N THR A 194 37.68 5.77 22.58
CA THR A 194 37.44 4.83 23.69
C THR A 194 36.11 5.09 24.37
N TRP A 195 35.53 4.05 24.96
CA TRP A 195 34.49 4.23 25.96
C TRP A 195 35.12 4.47 27.34
N THR A 196 34.35 5.08 28.25
CA THR A 196 34.71 5.26 29.67
C THR A 196 33.44 5.26 30.52
N ASN A 197 33.45 4.54 31.64
CA ASN A 197 32.41 4.62 32.67
C ASN A 197 32.86 5.63 33.75
N PRO A 198 32.21 6.80 33.91
CA PRO A 198 32.60 7.79 34.91
C PRO A 198 32.19 7.43 36.35
N ASN A 199 31.40 6.36 36.55
CA ASN A 199 30.67 6.07 37.79
C ASN A 199 29.77 7.25 38.21
N VAL A 200 28.99 7.77 37.27
CA VAL A 200 28.10 8.94 37.42
C VAL A 200 27.19 8.79 38.66
N PRO A 201 27.19 9.73 39.62
CA PRO A 201 26.35 9.65 40.81
C PRO A 201 24.84 9.74 40.52
N ASN A 202 24.06 9.12 41.42
CA ASN A 202 22.60 9.08 41.45
C ASN A 202 21.90 8.47 40.21
N PRO A 203 22.42 7.38 39.60
CA PRO A 203 21.87 6.86 38.35
C PRO A 203 20.41 6.39 38.51
N PRO A 204 19.55 6.58 37.47
CA PRO A 204 18.18 6.08 37.45
C PRO A 204 18.08 4.57 37.77
N PRO A 205 16.92 4.08 38.26
CA PRO A 205 16.69 2.64 38.43
C PRO A 205 16.80 1.88 37.10
N THR A 206 17.31 0.65 37.14
CA THR A 206 17.48 -0.23 35.96
C THR A 206 16.16 -0.54 35.26
N TRP A 207 16.05 -0.25 33.96
CA TRP A 207 14.89 -0.63 33.15
C TRP A 207 15.21 -0.82 31.66
N ASP A 208 14.83 -1.98 31.12
CA ASP A 208 15.09 -2.44 29.75
C ASP A 208 14.36 -1.67 28.63
N GLN A 209 13.82 -0.48 28.93
CA GLN A 209 12.95 0.30 28.05
C GLN A 209 13.13 1.81 28.18
N HIS A 210 14.20 2.28 28.84
CA HIS A 210 14.54 3.71 28.92
C HIS A 210 14.62 4.33 27.53
N ILE A 211 14.09 5.55 27.39
CA ILE A 211 14.23 6.39 26.20
C ILE A 211 14.85 7.71 26.61
N ALA A 212 15.79 8.23 25.82
CA ALA A 212 16.52 9.46 26.15
C ALA A 212 16.80 10.32 24.91
N ALA A 213 16.88 11.63 25.11
CA ALA A 213 17.26 12.60 24.08
C ALA A 213 18.12 13.72 24.68
N PHE A 214 19.07 14.25 23.91
CA PHE A 214 19.87 15.40 24.34
C PHE A 214 19.12 16.71 24.03
N ASP A 215 18.72 17.43 25.07
CA ASP A 215 18.13 18.76 24.96
C ASP A 215 19.24 19.80 24.78
N ALA A 216 19.46 20.22 23.53
CA ALA A 216 20.56 21.12 23.20
C ALA A 216 20.33 22.58 23.63
N GLU A 217 19.09 22.99 23.93
CA GLU A 217 18.82 24.31 24.54
C GLU A 217 19.28 24.33 26.00
N ARG A 218 19.08 23.20 26.70
CA ARG A 218 19.30 23.07 28.15
C ARG A 218 20.56 22.26 28.50
N LYS A 219 21.33 21.89 27.47
CA LYS A 219 22.66 21.24 27.52
C LYS A 219 22.72 19.96 28.35
N ASN A 220 21.63 19.19 28.40
CA ASN A 220 21.48 18.02 29.25
C ASN A 220 20.79 16.86 28.51
N VAL A 221 20.90 15.65 29.04
CA VAL A 221 20.12 14.51 28.54
C VAL A 221 18.85 14.37 29.36
N VAL A 222 17.70 14.40 28.69
CA VAL A 222 16.39 14.08 29.25
C VAL A 222 16.14 12.59 29.03
N LEU A 223 15.82 11.86 30.10
CA LEU A 223 15.53 10.43 30.08
C LEU A 223 14.16 10.16 30.73
N LEU A 224 13.31 9.38 30.06
CA LEU A 224 12.08 8.85 30.64
C LEU A 224 12.34 7.45 31.18
N GLY A 225 12.17 7.27 32.49
CA GLY A 225 12.43 6.04 33.23
C GLY A 225 11.16 5.31 33.66
N TYR A 226 11.34 4.24 34.43
CA TYR A 226 10.25 3.40 34.94
C TYR A 226 9.32 4.18 35.88
N ASP A 227 9.91 5.05 36.71
CA ASP A 227 9.28 5.75 37.84
C ASP A 227 9.36 7.29 37.76
N GLY A 228 9.78 7.87 36.63
CA GLY A 228 9.80 9.33 36.45
C GLY A 228 10.70 9.83 35.31
N THR A 229 10.86 11.15 35.24
CA THR A 229 11.79 11.83 34.32
C THR A 229 13.11 12.11 35.04
N TYR A 230 14.23 11.94 34.33
CA TYR A 230 15.58 12.14 34.84
C TYR A 230 16.38 13.06 33.91
N ILE A 231 17.25 13.89 34.49
CA ILE A 231 18.15 14.80 33.79
C ILE A 231 19.60 14.44 34.13
N TYR A 232 20.44 14.29 33.11
CA TYR A 232 21.90 14.19 33.25
C TYR A 232 22.58 15.48 32.79
N ASP A 233 23.29 16.14 33.71
CA ASP A 233 23.97 17.42 33.46
C ASP A 233 25.42 17.29 32.95
N GLY A 234 25.83 16.06 32.60
CA GLY A 234 27.22 15.72 32.27
C GLY A 234 28.08 15.25 33.45
N THR A 235 27.60 15.43 34.68
CA THR A 235 28.35 15.10 35.91
C THR A 235 27.56 14.21 36.87
N THR A 236 26.25 14.43 37.01
CA THR A 236 25.35 13.62 37.84
C THR A 236 23.98 13.46 37.19
N TRP A 237 23.29 12.37 37.54
CA TRP A 237 21.87 12.22 37.27
C TRP A 237 21.05 12.90 38.37
N SER A 238 19.91 13.47 37.99
CA SER A 238 18.93 14.03 38.91
C SER A 238 17.53 13.59 38.50
N LYS A 239 16.68 13.22 39.47
CA LYS A 239 15.27 12.95 39.23
C LYS A 239 14.50 14.27 39.28
N VAL A 240 13.71 14.55 38.25
CA VAL A 240 12.83 15.72 38.21
C VAL A 240 11.37 15.28 38.37
N ASN A 241 10.60 16.08 39.09
CA ASN A 241 9.18 15.85 39.37
C ASN A 241 8.35 16.89 38.59
N PRO A 242 8.13 16.69 37.28
CA PRO A 242 7.24 17.57 36.50
C PRO A 242 5.80 17.43 37.01
N GLN A 243 5.01 18.51 36.89
CA GLN A 243 3.60 18.53 37.29
C GLN A 243 2.78 17.50 36.52
N ASP A 244 3.04 17.42 35.22
CA ASP A 244 2.42 16.53 34.26
C ASP A 244 3.47 15.55 33.73
N SER A 245 3.08 14.31 33.47
CA SER A 245 3.96 13.29 32.93
C SER A 245 3.25 12.50 31.82
N PRO A 246 3.98 12.02 30.80
CA PRO A 246 3.46 10.99 29.91
C PRO A 246 3.13 9.76 30.77
N PRO A 247 2.12 8.96 30.39
CA PRO A 247 1.95 7.64 30.99
C PRO A 247 3.23 6.83 30.78
N ARG A 248 3.51 5.85 31.65
CA ARG A 248 4.70 4.98 31.51
C ARG A 248 4.78 4.42 30.09
N SER A 249 5.76 4.91 29.33
CA SER A 249 5.87 4.75 27.89
C SER A 249 7.32 4.51 27.51
N GLY A 250 7.80 3.32 27.87
CA GLY A 250 9.03 2.79 27.27
C GLY A 250 8.78 2.44 25.81
N ARG A 251 9.84 2.17 25.06
CA ARG A 251 9.73 1.72 23.64
C ARG A 251 8.99 2.71 22.72
N GLY A 252 9.00 4.00 23.07
CA GLY A 252 8.59 5.10 22.18
C GLY A 252 9.81 5.78 21.56
N GLY A 253 9.57 6.62 20.56
CA GLY A 253 10.62 7.46 19.98
C GLY A 253 10.73 8.80 20.74
N MET A 254 11.94 9.32 20.92
CA MET A 254 12.16 10.61 21.57
C MET A 254 13.36 11.34 20.97
N VAL A 255 13.18 12.60 20.55
CA VAL A 255 14.25 13.38 19.90
C VAL A 255 14.08 14.88 20.17
N TYR A 256 15.19 15.63 20.13
CA TYR A 256 15.16 17.09 20.24
C TYR A 256 14.78 17.76 18.92
N ASP A 257 13.87 18.72 18.98
CA ASP A 257 13.47 19.59 17.87
C ASP A 257 14.14 20.97 18.03
N PRO A 258 15.22 21.27 17.27
CA PRO A 258 15.92 22.56 17.34
C PRO A 258 15.13 23.75 16.76
N VAL A 259 14.04 23.53 16.03
CA VAL A 259 13.17 24.61 15.53
C VAL A 259 12.29 25.12 16.67
N HIS A 260 11.78 24.20 17.48
CA HIS A 260 10.87 24.51 18.59
C HIS A 260 11.55 24.53 19.97
N LYS A 261 12.87 24.26 20.05
CA LYS A 261 13.72 24.29 21.27
C LYS A 261 13.25 23.35 22.40
N ASN A 262 12.64 22.22 22.04
CA ASN A 262 12.04 21.27 22.98
C ASN A 262 12.35 19.82 22.58
N VAL A 263 12.22 18.87 23.51
CA VAL A 263 12.26 17.43 23.18
C VAL A 263 10.83 16.94 22.88
N VAL A 264 10.67 16.25 21.75
CA VAL A 264 9.41 15.63 21.31
C VAL A 264 9.45 14.13 21.60
N LEU A 265 8.39 13.63 22.22
CA LEU A 265 8.16 12.22 22.53
C LEU A 265 6.91 11.74 21.77
N PHE A 266 7.05 10.65 21.01
CA PHE A 266 5.91 9.84 20.57
C PHE A 266 5.81 8.59 21.45
N ALA A 267 4.67 8.41 22.12
CA ALA A 267 4.49 7.35 23.10
C ALA A 267 4.61 5.94 22.49
N GLY A 268 5.41 5.09 23.13
CA GLY A 268 5.41 3.64 22.93
C GLY A 268 4.41 2.92 23.83
N GLU A 269 4.65 1.62 24.05
CA GLU A 269 3.71 0.67 24.68
C GLU A 269 2.33 0.64 24.00
N GLY A 270 2.29 0.73 22.66
CA GLY A 270 1.08 0.64 21.85
C GLY A 270 0.20 1.89 21.87
N ARG A 271 0.69 2.99 22.45
CA ARG A 271 0.02 4.29 22.52
C ARG A 271 0.36 5.15 21.31
N ASN A 272 -0.35 6.26 21.14
CA ASN A 272 -0.10 7.25 20.08
C ASN A 272 -0.06 8.71 20.60
N GLY A 273 0.00 8.89 21.92
CA GLY A 273 0.11 10.23 22.52
C GLY A 273 1.42 10.92 22.15
N THR A 274 1.34 12.19 21.76
CA THR A 274 2.52 13.03 21.48
C THR A 274 2.71 14.01 22.63
N TYR A 275 3.95 14.15 23.13
CA TYR A 275 4.28 14.99 24.27
C TYR A 275 5.52 15.85 23.97
N ILE A 276 5.57 17.04 24.55
CA ILE A 276 6.69 17.98 24.40
C ILE A 276 7.26 18.31 25.79
N TRP A 277 8.56 18.09 25.99
CA TRP A 277 9.28 18.53 27.18
C TRP A 277 9.79 19.95 26.99
N ASN A 278 9.38 20.86 27.88
CA ASN A 278 9.76 22.28 27.83
C ASN A 278 10.95 22.66 28.74
N GLY A 279 11.59 21.67 29.38
CA GLY A 279 12.66 21.86 30.37
C GLY A 279 12.27 21.64 31.82
N SER A 280 10.97 21.69 32.15
CA SER A 280 10.47 21.49 33.52
C SER A 280 9.18 20.69 33.60
N ASN A 281 8.40 20.61 32.51
CA ASN A 281 7.13 19.90 32.46
C ASN A 281 6.92 19.20 31.09
N TRP A 282 6.07 18.18 31.07
CA TRP A 282 5.62 17.52 29.85
C TRP A 282 4.26 18.04 29.40
N ILE A 283 4.19 18.58 28.19
CA ILE A 283 2.97 19.14 27.60
C ILE A 283 2.41 18.13 26.60
N ALA A 284 1.27 17.50 26.92
CA ALA A 284 0.54 16.65 25.99
C ALA A 284 0.02 17.47 24.80
N GLN A 285 0.18 16.94 23.59
CA GLN A 285 -0.28 17.57 22.34
C GLN A 285 -1.57 16.91 21.86
N THR A 286 -2.44 17.70 21.22
CA THR A 286 -3.68 17.22 20.58
C THR A 286 -3.66 17.48 19.06
N PRO A 287 -2.78 16.79 18.31
CA PRO A 287 -2.75 16.92 16.85
C PRO A 287 -4.01 16.35 16.21
N THR A 288 -4.37 16.87 15.03
CA THR A 288 -5.53 16.44 14.26
C THR A 288 -5.26 15.12 13.54
N ASN A 289 -4.04 14.98 13.04
CA ASN A 289 -3.52 13.78 12.42
C ASN A 289 -2.60 13.08 13.42
N VAL A 290 -2.81 11.78 13.65
CA VAL A 290 -2.03 11.00 14.63
C VAL A 290 -1.56 9.70 13.98
N PRO A 291 -0.28 9.32 14.11
CA PRO A 291 0.17 7.99 13.78
C PRO A 291 -0.60 6.92 14.59
N PRO A 292 -0.72 5.67 14.09
CA PRO A 292 -1.26 4.56 14.86
C PRO A 292 -0.50 4.30 16.18
N GLY A 293 -1.12 3.53 17.08
CA GLY A 293 -0.46 3.11 18.31
C GLY A 293 0.65 2.09 18.05
N PHE A 294 1.88 2.37 18.49
CA PHE A 294 3.06 1.58 18.13
C PHE A 294 3.91 1.12 19.33
N TYR A 295 4.69 0.05 19.12
CA TYR A 295 5.83 -0.33 19.97
C TYR A 295 7.13 -0.26 19.18
N ASN A 296 8.19 0.28 19.79
CA ASN A 296 9.57 0.34 19.26
C ASN A 296 9.65 1.05 17.90
N THR A 297 9.02 2.22 17.83
CA THR A 297 9.29 3.26 16.83
C THR A 297 10.60 3.96 17.14
N GLU A 298 11.32 4.39 16.10
CA GLU A 298 12.45 5.31 16.25
C GLU A 298 12.08 6.71 15.75
N MET A 299 12.77 7.72 16.30
CA MET A 299 12.59 9.13 15.92
C MET A 299 13.91 9.84 15.68
N VAL A 300 13.97 10.63 14.62
CA VAL A 300 15.12 11.46 14.25
C VAL A 300 14.67 12.86 13.84
N PHE A 301 15.55 13.86 13.94
CA PHE A 301 15.29 15.18 13.38
C PHE A 301 15.96 15.32 12.01
N ASP A 302 15.15 15.52 10.97
CA ASP A 302 15.61 15.84 9.62
C ASP A 302 15.88 17.35 9.53
N SER A 303 17.17 17.71 9.54
CA SER A 303 17.62 19.11 9.47
C SER A 303 17.65 19.70 8.05
N ASN A 304 17.29 18.93 7.03
CA ASN A 304 17.06 19.44 5.67
C ASN A 304 15.60 19.82 5.46
N LEU A 305 14.67 19.07 6.07
CA LEU A 305 13.22 19.34 6.04
C LEU A 305 12.74 20.21 7.22
N ASN A 306 13.56 20.35 8.27
CA ASN A 306 13.20 20.97 9.55
C ASN A 306 11.97 20.30 10.20
N LYS A 307 12.01 18.96 10.28
CA LYS A 307 10.92 18.12 10.80
C LYS A 307 11.46 16.97 11.65
N VAL A 308 10.74 16.64 12.71
CA VAL A 308 10.93 15.36 13.40
C VAL A 308 10.27 14.26 12.57
N VAL A 309 10.98 13.17 12.33
CA VAL A 309 10.51 11.99 11.58
C VAL A 309 10.35 10.83 12.55
N LEU A 310 9.20 10.14 12.47
CA LEU A 310 8.88 8.87 13.13
C LEU A 310 8.88 7.77 12.06
N PHE A 311 9.51 6.62 12.35
CA PHE A 311 9.55 5.48 11.42
C PHE A 311 9.31 4.13 12.11
N GLY A 312 8.58 3.26 11.40
CA GLY A 312 8.45 1.82 11.70
C GLY A 312 7.70 1.50 13.00
N GLY A 313 8.14 0.45 13.69
CA GLY A 313 7.50 -0.06 14.90
C GLY A 313 6.41 -1.12 14.65
N GLN A 314 5.87 -1.71 15.72
CA GLN A 314 4.82 -2.72 15.68
C GLN A 314 3.46 -2.11 16.06
N SER A 315 2.45 -2.24 15.18
CA SER A 315 1.08 -1.78 15.43
C SER A 315 0.38 -2.60 16.53
N VAL A 316 -0.52 -1.95 17.29
CA VAL A 316 -1.51 -2.65 18.16
C VAL A 316 -2.67 -3.27 17.38
N SER A 317 -2.89 -2.88 16.13
CA SER A 317 -4.01 -3.34 15.30
C SER A 317 -3.54 -3.85 13.93
N GLY A 318 -4.03 -5.03 13.55
CA GLY A 318 -3.72 -5.69 12.28
C GLY A 318 -2.36 -6.40 12.22
N ASP A 319 -2.13 -7.13 11.13
CA ASP A 319 -0.96 -7.99 10.93
C ASP A 319 0.32 -7.20 10.62
N GLY A 320 0.90 -6.64 11.68
CA GLY A 320 2.34 -6.57 11.85
C GLY A 320 3.08 -5.44 11.14
N LEU A 321 3.99 -4.84 11.93
CA LEU A 321 5.22 -4.17 11.52
C LEU A 321 5.06 -3.08 10.44
N SER A 322 5.05 -1.84 10.92
CA SER A 322 5.00 -0.67 10.05
C SER A 322 6.31 -0.50 9.26
N ALA A 323 6.15 -0.05 8.00
CA ALA A 323 7.19 0.55 7.18
C ALA A 323 6.89 2.04 6.93
N ASP A 324 6.00 2.61 7.75
CA ASP A 324 5.43 3.93 7.56
C ASP A 324 6.34 5.00 8.14
N MET A 325 6.25 6.19 7.54
CA MET A 325 7.07 7.34 7.87
C MET A 325 6.15 8.55 8.07
N TRP A 326 6.22 9.14 9.26
CA TRP A 326 5.41 10.30 9.64
C TRP A 326 6.31 11.47 10.01
N GLN A 327 5.92 12.70 9.66
CA GLN A 327 6.63 13.92 10.02
C GLN A 327 5.80 14.76 10.99
N TRP A 328 6.38 15.10 12.13
CA TRP A 328 5.86 16.10 13.06
C TRP A 328 6.32 17.49 12.62
N ASN A 329 5.36 18.41 12.49
CA ASN A 329 5.66 19.75 11.97
C ASN A 329 5.96 20.82 13.02
N GLY A 330 5.64 20.55 14.29
CA GLY A 330 5.59 21.50 15.41
C GLY A 330 4.28 21.44 16.19
N SER A 331 3.18 21.06 15.53
CA SER A 331 1.82 20.98 16.10
C SER A 331 0.95 19.83 15.57
N ASP A 332 1.27 19.26 14.41
CA ASP A 332 0.50 18.18 13.77
C ASP A 332 1.43 17.16 13.07
N TRP A 333 0.96 15.92 12.92
CA TRP A 333 1.67 14.88 12.16
C TRP A 333 1.23 14.83 10.70
N LYS A 334 2.10 14.37 9.81
CA LYS A 334 1.77 14.10 8.41
C LYS A 334 2.32 12.74 7.99
N PHE A 335 1.48 11.85 7.47
CA PHE A 335 1.92 10.64 6.79
C PHE A 335 2.67 11.00 5.50
N ILE A 336 3.85 10.42 5.30
CA ILE A 336 4.75 10.73 4.17
C ILE A 336 4.81 9.57 3.17
N SER A 337 4.98 8.35 3.67
CA SER A 337 5.09 7.13 2.87
C SER A 337 4.87 5.92 3.76
N GLY A 338 4.54 4.78 3.16
CA GLY A 338 4.36 3.52 3.89
C GLY A 338 4.10 2.36 2.95
N ARG A 339 3.65 1.23 3.53
CA ARG A 339 3.25 0.04 2.77
C ARG A 339 2.16 0.35 1.75
N THR A 340 1.13 1.07 2.19
CA THR A 340 0.01 1.48 1.36
C THR A 340 0.31 2.82 0.71
N GLN A 341 0.17 2.90 -0.62
CA GLN A 341 0.32 4.13 -1.40
C GLN A 341 -0.87 4.27 -2.34
N TRP A 342 -1.21 5.51 -2.72
CA TRP A 342 -2.41 5.80 -3.51
C TRP A 342 -2.05 6.28 -4.91
N PHE A 343 -2.68 5.66 -5.92
CA PHE A 343 -2.77 6.19 -7.27
C PHE A 343 -4.03 7.03 -7.39
N ASP A 344 -3.87 8.34 -7.52
CA ASP A 344 -4.99 9.28 -7.64
C ASP A 344 -5.47 9.37 -9.09
N MET A 345 -6.70 8.91 -9.35
CA MET A 345 -7.32 9.04 -10.68
C MET A 345 -8.15 10.32 -10.82
N THR A 346 -8.44 11.05 -9.74
CA THR A 346 -9.46 12.13 -9.71
C THR A 346 -9.19 13.22 -10.74
N GLY A 347 -7.92 13.56 -10.96
CA GLY A 347 -7.48 14.56 -11.95
C GLY A 347 -7.67 14.16 -13.42
N ARG A 348 -8.13 12.94 -13.76
CA ARG A 348 -8.32 12.49 -15.16
C ARG A 348 -9.61 11.71 -15.37
N ALA A 349 -10.64 12.42 -15.86
CA ALA A 349 -11.95 11.85 -16.17
C ALA A 349 -11.96 10.78 -17.30
N ASN A 350 -10.90 10.66 -18.11
CA ASN A 350 -10.78 9.65 -19.17
C ASN A 350 -10.11 8.33 -18.72
N GLY A 351 -9.44 8.34 -17.56
CA GLY A 351 -8.68 7.18 -17.06
C GLY A 351 -7.47 6.78 -17.91
N ILE A 352 -6.80 7.72 -18.60
CA ILE A 352 -5.64 7.44 -19.46
C ILE A 352 -4.37 8.16 -18.98
N TRP A 353 -3.26 7.41 -18.94
CA TRP A 353 -1.92 7.90 -18.64
C TRP A 353 -0.88 7.38 -19.64
N ASN A 354 0.08 8.22 -19.97
CA ASN A 354 1.12 8.06 -21.00
C ASN A 354 2.51 8.21 -20.36
N TYR A 355 2.96 7.17 -19.68
CA TYR A 355 4.25 7.14 -18.99
C TYR A 355 5.40 6.75 -19.92
N THR A 356 6.62 7.06 -19.49
CA THR A 356 7.85 6.51 -20.08
C THR A 356 8.14 5.11 -19.53
N THR A 357 8.12 4.95 -18.20
CA THR A 357 8.24 3.67 -17.49
C THR A 357 7.29 3.63 -16.30
N ILE A 358 7.06 2.43 -15.74
CA ILE A 358 6.27 2.24 -14.53
C ILE A 358 7.01 1.33 -13.56
N ASN A 359 7.08 1.69 -12.27
CA ASN A 359 7.71 0.90 -11.23
C ASN A 359 6.87 0.88 -9.94
N VAL A 360 6.47 -0.32 -9.51
CA VAL A 360 5.81 -0.60 -8.23
C VAL A 360 6.78 -1.42 -7.36
N PRO A 361 7.49 -0.82 -6.39
CA PRO A 361 8.51 -1.51 -5.61
C PRO A 361 7.96 -2.66 -4.74
N SER A 362 8.82 -3.64 -4.46
CA SER A 362 8.47 -4.75 -3.58
C SER A 362 8.04 -4.26 -2.18
N GLY A 363 7.03 -4.92 -1.61
CA GLY A 363 6.43 -4.55 -0.33
C GLY A 363 5.43 -3.39 -0.38
N VAL A 364 5.32 -2.66 -1.50
CA VAL A 364 4.28 -1.62 -1.67
C VAL A 364 2.96 -2.24 -2.13
N THR A 365 1.84 -1.71 -1.63
CA THR A 365 0.49 -1.97 -2.13
C THR A 365 -0.12 -0.66 -2.63
N VAL A 366 -0.46 -0.61 -3.92
CA VAL A 366 -1.06 0.54 -4.59
C VAL A 366 -2.58 0.41 -4.58
N LEU A 367 -3.25 1.26 -3.80
CA LEU A 367 -4.69 1.50 -3.86
C LEU A 367 -5.00 2.59 -4.90
N PHE A 368 -6.25 2.64 -5.37
CA PHE A 368 -6.67 3.54 -6.43
C PHE A 368 -7.83 4.42 -5.97
N THR A 369 -7.68 5.75 -6.06
CA THR A 369 -8.76 6.71 -5.81
C THR A 369 -9.60 6.85 -7.08
N LYS A 370 -10.90 6.50 -7.04
CA LYS A 370 -11.80 6.64 -8.21
C LYS A 370 -11.86 8.09 -8.72
N ASN A 371 -12.03 8.25 -10.03
CA ASN A 371 -12.48 9.51 -10.63
C ASN A 371 -14.02 9.60 -10.65
N SER A 372 -14.55 10.79 -10.90
CA SER A 372 -16.00 11.05 -10.92
C SER A 372 -16.76 10.31 -12.03
N GLY A 373 -16.09 9.96 -13.13
CA GLY A 373 -16.65 9.13 -14.21
C GLY A 373 -16.55 7.62 -13.96
N ASN A 374 -16.00 7.18 -12.81
CA ASN A 374 -15.70 5.80 -12.48
C ASN A 374 -15.09 5.00 -13.65
N THR A 375 -14.07 5.54 -14.31
CA THR A 375 -13.45 4.87 -15.46
C THR A 375 -12.44 3.81 -15.02
N PRO A 376 -12.23 2.74 -15.82
CA PRO A 376 -11.04 1.90 -15.71
C PRO A 376 -9.73 2.69 -15.74
N ALA A 377 -8.68 2.13 -15.16
CA ALA A 377 -7.32 2.64 -15.31
C ALA A 377 -6.70 2.16 -16.63
N ARG A 378 -6.05 3.06 -17.39
CA ARG A 378 -5.28 2.72 -18.60
C ARG A 378 -3.89 3.33 -18.48
N TRP A 379 -2.91 2.49 -18.15
CA TRP A 379 -1.51 2.86 -18.05
C TRP A 379 -0.79 2.44 -19.33
N LEU A 380 -0.36 3.42 -20.13
CA LEU A 380 0.43 3.21 -21.34
C LEU A 380 1.89 3.60 -21.02
N ALA A 381 2.85 2.76 -21.35
CA ALA A 381 4.29 2.98 -21.11
C ALA A 381 5.08 2.86 -22.41
N SER A 382 5.98 3.81 -22.71
CA SER A 382 6.86 3.73 -23.89
C SER A 382 8.06 2.80 -23.68
N GLY A 383 8.30 2.36 -22.45
CA GLY A 383 9.32 1.40 -22.03
C GLY A 383 8.81 0.53 -20.88
N ASN A 384 9.73 -0.10 -20.15
CA ASN A 384 9.42 -1.18 -19.22
C ASN A 384 8.45 -0.82 -18.08
N VAL A 385 7.65 -1.82 -17.69
CA VAL A 385 6.77 -1.82 -16.52
C VAL A 385 7.21 -2.91 -15.56
N GLN A 386 7.53 -2.53 -14.32
CA GLN A 386 7.97 -3.42 -13.24
C GLN A 386 6.92 -3.41 -12.11
N ILE A 387 6.41 -4.58 -11.73
CA ILE A 387 5.43 -4.76 -10.66
C ILE A 387 5.96 -5.81 -9.67
N ASP A 388 6.80 -5.35 -8.74
CA ASP A 388 7.35 -6.16 -7.63
C ASP A 388 6.48 -6.06 -6.36
N GLY A 389 5.69 -4.98 -6.24
CA GLY A 389 4.62 -4.80 -5.25
C GLY A 389 3.26 -5.28 -5.75
N ALA A 390 2.19 -4.87 -5.07
CA ALA A 390 0.82 -5.20 -5.43
C ALA A 390 0.06 -4.00 -6.00
N LEU A 391 -0.70 -4.20 -7.09
CA LEU A 391 -1.79 -3.32 -7.50
C LEU A 391 -3.10 -3.88 -6.92
N GLN A 392 -3.91 -3.04 -6.29
CA GLN A 392 -5.09 -3.44 -5.53
C GLN A 392 -6.32 -2.65 -6.00
N LEU A 393 -7.12 -3.27 -6.89
CA LEU A 393 -8.31 -2.70 -7.53
C LEU A 393 -9.62 -3.43 -7.12
N ASP A 394 -9.61 -4.15 -5.99
CA ASP A 394 -10.76 -4.95 -5.54
C ASP A 394 -12.01 -4.10 -5.25
N GLY A 395 -13.18 -4.73 -5.40
CA GLY A 395 -14.43 -4.23 -4.84
C GLY A 395 -14.47 -4.43 -3.32
N GLY A 396 -14.95 -3.43 -2.59
CA GLY A 396 -15.21 -3.49 -1.16
C GLY A 396 -16.28 -4.51 -0.82
N PHE A 397 -16.18 -5.09 0.38
CA PHE A 397 -17.12 -6.10 0.87
C PHE A 397 -18.48 -5.46 1.24
N GLY A 398 -19.54 -6.26 1.19
CA GLY A 398 -20.78 -5.92 1.90
C GLY A 398 -20.54 -6.10 3.40
N ASP A 399 -20.70 -5.02 4.17
CA ASP A 399 -20.44 -5.00 5.62
C ASP A 399 -21.53 -4.23 6.38
N ASN A 400 -21.76 -4.61 7.64
CA ASN A 400 -22.60 -3.89 8.61
C ASN A 400 -21.99 -2.56 9.07
N SER A 401 -20.67 -2.35 8.93
CA SER A 401 -20.02 -1.08 9.27
C SER A 401 -20.27 0.04 8.24
N LEU A 402 -20.81 -0.29 7.06
CA LEU A 402 -21.15 0.67 6.03
C LEU A 402 -22.28 1.61 6.48
N PRO A 403 -22.33 2.86 5.98
CA PRO A 403 -23.48 3.73 6.17
C PRO A 403 -24.79 3.06 5.72
N GLU A 404 -25.87 3.33 6.44
CA GLU A 404 -27.19 2.76 6.14
C GLU A 404 -27.61 3.05 4.68
N GLY A 405 -28.05 2.01 3.98
CA GLY A 405 -28.34 2.11 2.55
C GLY A 405 -27.10 2.19 1.66
N LYS A 406 -25.94 1.64 2.07
CA LYS A 406 -24.77 1.43 1.20
C LYS A 406 -24.33 -0.03 1.17
N GLY A 407 -24.04 -0.51 -0.03
CA GLY A 407 -23.35 -1.79 -0.28
C GLY A 407 -21.87 -1.57 -0.52
N GLY A 408 -21.12 -2.66 -0.73
CA GLY A 408 -19.68 -2.58 -0.97
C GLY A 408 -19.37 -1.77 -2.23
N ALA A 409 -18.50 -0.75 -2.14
CA ALA A 409 -18.12 0.05 -3.30
C ALA A 409 -17.34 -0.80 -4.32
N GLY A 410 -17.58 -0.63 -5.62
CA GLY A 410 -16.78 -1.31 -6.64
C GLY A 410 -15.34 -0.78 -6.70
N GLY A 411 -14.44 -1.49 -7.37
CA GLY A 411 -13.11 -0.96 -7.74
C GLY A 411 -13.20 0.12 -8.84
N PRO A 412 -12.09 0.73 -9.28
CA PRO A 412 -12.11 1.73 -10.35
C PRO A 412 -12.54 1.12 -11.68
N GLY A 413 -13.64 1.62 -12.28
CA GLY A 413 -14.27 0.98 -13.43
C GLY A 413 -15.26 -0.13 -13.09
N GLY A 414 -15.35 -0.53 -11.81
CA GLY A 414 -16.28 -1.51 -11.26
C GLY A 414 -17.45 -0.85 -10.52
N PHE A 415 -18.54 -1.59 -10.36
CA PHE A 415 -19.83 -1.07 -9.90
C PHE A 415 -20.16 -1.48 -8.45
N ASP A 416 -20.94 -0.67 -7.74
CA ASP A 416 -21.20 -0.86 -6.32
C ASP A 416 -22.26 -1.95 -6.03
N GLY A 417 -22.14 -2.59 -4.87
CA GLY A 417 -23.04 -3.62 -4.38
C GLY A 417 -24.42 -3.08 -3.97
N GLY A 418 -25.43 -3.93 -4.14
CA GLY A 418 -26.80 -3.67 -3.74
C GLY A 418 -26.92 -3.58 -2.23
N HIS A 419 -27.66 -2.58 -1.77
CA HIS A 419 -27.92 -2.30 -0.36
C HIS A 419 -28.96 -3.31 0.13
N GLY A 420 -28.77 -3.86 1.34
CA GLY A 420 -29.75 -4.71 2.00
C GLY A 420 -31.09 -4.01 2.18
N GLY A 421 -32.17 -4.79 2.25
CA GLY A 421 -33.49 -4.29 2.66
C GLY A 421 -33.40 -3.65 4.04
N ILE A 422 -34.26 -2.68 4.33
CA ILE A 422 -34.30 -2.01 5.64
C ILE A 422 -35.56 -2.51 6.37
N ARG A 423 -35.45 -2.78 7.66
CA ARG A 423 -36.55 -3.35 8.48
C ARG A 423 -37.82 -2.49 8.44
N LEU A 424 -38.97 -3.16 8.44
CA LEU A 424 -40.28 -2.55 8.17
C LEU A 424 -40.57 -1.33 9.06
N ASN A 425 -40.24 -1.42 10.35
CA ASN A 425 -40.50 -0.37 11.34
C ASN A 425 -39.66 0.92 11.16
N ARG A 426 -38.77 0.98 10.16
CA ARG A 426 -37.92 2.14 9.87
C ARG A 426 -38.15 2.75 8.49
N SER A 427 -38.50 1.95 7.48
CA SER A 427 -38.72 2.45 6.10
C SER A 427 -39.76 1.70 5.26
N GLY A 428 -40.34 0.60 5.77
CA GLY A 428 -41.47 -0.07 5.12
C GLY A 428 -41.18 -1.01 3.95
N SER A 429 -39.93 -1.42 3.67
CA SER A 429 -39.60 -2.34 2.56
C SER A 429 -38.65 -3.49 2.93
N TYR A 430 -39.19 -4.71 2.98
CA TYR A 430 -38.40 -5.94 3.16
C TYR A 430 -37.37 -6.20 2.04
N VAL A 431 -37.60 -5.63 0.86
CA VAL A 431 -36.87 -5.98 -0.36
C VAL A 431 -35.54 -5.22 -0.45
N GLY A 432 -34.45 -5.93 -0.74
CA GLY A 432 -33.14 -5.34 -1.01
C GLY A 432 -33.08 -4.63 -2.36
N SER A 433 -31.96 -3.96 -2.65
CA SER A 433 -31.74 -3.32 -3.96
C SER A 433 -30.86 -4.19 -4.88
N PRO A 434 -31.07 -4.14 -6.21
CA PRO A 434 -30.19 -4.82 -7.16
C PRO A 434 -28.76 -4.25 -7.06
N GLY A 435 -27.77 -5.10 -7.30
CA GLY A 435 -26.40 -4.66 -7.46
C GLY A 435 -26.22 -3.89 -8.77
N GLN A 436 -25.27 -2.95 -8.79
CA GLN A 436 -25.03 -2.10 -9.95
C GLN A 436 -24.15 -2.81 -11.00
N GLY A 437 -24.09 -2.25 -12.20
CA GLY A 437 -23.32 -2.79 -13.34
C GLY A 437 -24.08 -3.83 -14.16
N PRO A 438 -23.66 -4.12 -15.41
CA PRO A 438 -24.49 -4.87 -16.37
C PRO A 438 -24.83 -6.31 -15.96
N GLY A 439 -23.94 -6.95 -15.19
CA GLY A 439 -24.15 -8.26 -14.58
C GLY A 439 -24.63 -8.20 -13.13
N GLY A 440 -25.15 -7.04 -12.71
CA GLY A 440 -25.52 -6.72 -11.34
C GLY A 440 -26.53 -7.71 -10.75
N GLY A 441 -26.21 -8.17 -9.55
CA GLY A 441 -26.92 -9.24 -8.86
C GLY A 441 -28.34 -8.87 -8.44
N LEU A 442 -29.25 -9.83 -8.48
CA LEU A 442 -30.67 -9.62 -8.14
C LEU A 442 -30.88 -9.43 -6.63
N PRO A 443 -31.83 -8.59 -6.20
CA PRO A 443 -32.16 -8.43 -4.78
C PRO A 443 -32.84 -9.67 -4.20
N GLY A 444 -32.79 -9.81 -2.87
CA GLY A 444 -33.68 -10.69 -2.11
C GLY A 444 -35.06 -10.04 -1.90
N THR A 445 -36.15 -10.81 -2.03
CA THR A 445 -37.48 -10.24 -2.35
C THR A 445 -38.68 -10.68 -1.48
N GLN A 446 -38.53 -11.58 -0.50
CA GLN A 446 -39.71 -12.15 0.20
C GLN A 446 -39.62 -12.29 1.74
N PRO A 447 -40.78 -12.22 2.45
CA PRO A 447 -40.85 -12.30 3.91
C PRO A 447 -41.01 -13.73 4.47
N VAL A 448 -41.30 -14.77 3.68
CA VAL A 448 -41.61 -16.12 4.21
C VAL A 448 -40.38 -17.00 4.46
N ASN A 449 -40.60 -18.15 5.10
CA ASN A 449 -39.59 -19.00 5.77
C ASN A 449 -38.60 -19.76 4.86
N ASP A 450 -38.62 -19.54 3.54
CA ASP A 450 -37.73 -20.23 2.61
C ASP A 450 -36.46 -19.39 2.38
N GLY A 451 -35.33 -19.81 2.97
CA GLY A 451 -34.14 -18.97 3.08
C GLY A 451 -33.57 -18.51 1.74
N ASN A 452 -33.66 -19.34 0.70
CA ASN A 452 -33.01 -19.11 -0.59
C ASN A 452 -33.60 -17.94 -1.40
N ILE A 453 -34.78 -17.41 -1.07
CA ILE A 453 -35.39 -16.25 -1.76
C ILE A 453 -35.20 -14.91 -1.02
N ARG A 454 -34.67 -14.95 0.21
CA ARG A 454 -34.23 -13.76 0.95
C ARG A 454 -32.81 -13.32 0.59
N ASP A 455 -31.96 -14.24 0.14
CA ASP A 455 -30.57 -13.94 -0.16
C ASP A 455 -30.41 -13.18 -1.49
N GLY A 456 -29.65 -12.08 -1.46
CA GLY A 456 -29.22 -11.36 -2.66
C GLY A 456 -28.32 -12.24 -3.53
N LYS A 457 -28.47 -12.14 -4.86
CA LYS A 457 -27.72 -12.99 -5.81
C LYS A 457 -26.38 -12.33 -6.16
N SER A 458 -25.34 -13.14 -6.32
CA SER A 458 -24.04 -12.65 -6.79
C SER A 458 -24.13 -12.05 -8.19
N ALA A 459 -23.23 -11.13 -8.50
CA ALA A 459 -23.03 -10.65 -9.86
C ALA A 459 -22.37 -11.71 -10.76
N LEU A 460 -22.52 -11.52 -12.08
CA LEU A 460 -21.98 -12.40 -13.12
C LEU A 460 -21.15 -11.60 -14.14
N TYR A 461 -20.06 -12.17 -14.65
CA TYR A 461 -19.20 -11.57 -15.67
C TYR A 461 -18.81 -12.63 -16.72
N ALA A 462 -19.16 -12.40 -17.99
CA ALA A 462 -18.75 -13.16 -19.18
C ALA A 462 -18.81 -14.72 -19.22
N THR A 463 -19.30 -15.46 -18.22
CA THR A 463 -19.26 -16.95 -18.22
C THR A 463 -20.62 -17.65 -18.30
N ILE A 464 -21.70 -16.99 -17.87
CA ILE A 464 -23.05 -17.54 -17.71
C ILE A 464 -24.05 -16.65 -18.47
N PRO A 465 -25.18 -17.19 -19.01
CA PRO A 465 -26.25 -16.37 -19.57
C PRO A 465 -26.71 -15.26 -18.61
N GLY A 466 -26.58 -14.00 -19.04
CA GLY A 466 -26.81 -12.81 -18.21
C GLY A 466 -25.53 -12.12 -17.71
N GLY A 467 -24.36 -12.72 -17.89
CA GLY A 467 -23.06 -12.04 -17.77
C GLY A 467 -22.75 -11.15 -18.98
N TYR A 468 -21.79 -10.24 -18.81
CA TYR A 468 -21.39 -9.22 -19.78
C TYR A 468 -19.87 -9.20 -20.00
N GLY A 469 -19.39 -8.42 -20.98
CA GLY A 469 -17.99 -8.43 -21.41
C GLY A 469 -17.68 -9.60 -22.35
N ASN A 470 -16.46 -9.65 -22.87
CA ASN A 470 -16.03 -10.66 -23.85
C ASN A 470 -14.57 -11.08 -23.67
N ILE A 471 -14.12 -12.05 -24.45
CA ILE A 471 -12.77 -12.62 -24.38
C ILE A 471 -11.64 -11.66 -24.80
N TYR A 472 -11.97 -10.50 -25.39
CA TYR A 472 -11.01 -9.45 -25.78
C TYR A 472 -10.85 -8.36 -24.70
N ILE A 473 -11.75 -8.33 -23.71
CA ILE A 473 -11.86 -7.26 -22.70
C ILE A 473 -12.07 -5.90 -23.39
N GLN A 474 -13.04 -5.85 -24.32
CA GLN A 474 -13.44 -4.62 -25.02
C GLN A 474 -14.97 -4.47 -25.05
N PRO A 475 -15.56 -3.40 -24.48
CA PRO A 475 -14.90 -2.36 -23.70
C PRO A 475 -14.19 -2.93 -22.46
N LEU A 476 -13.07 -2.31 -22.08
CA LEU A 476 -12.47 -2.46 -20.76
C LEU A 476 -13.49 -1.97 -19.71
N ILE A 477 -13.92 -2.84 -18.80
CA ILE A 477 -15.01 -2.59 -17.85
C ILE A 477 -14.81 -3.46 -16.60
N GLY A 478 -15.02 -2.89 -15.41
CA GLY A 478 -14.87 -3.63 -14.16
C GLY A 478 -16.04 -4.57 -13.89
N GLY A 479 -15.95 -5.27 -12.76
CA GLY A 479 -16.94 -6.19 -12.23
C GLY A 479 -18.21 -5.49 -11.76
N SER A 480 -19.29 -6.27 -11.63
CA SER A 480 -20.60 -5.79 -11.18
C SER A 480 -20.84 -6.09 -9.70
N GLY A 481 -21.67 -5.30 -9.04
CA GLY A 481 -22.01 -5.49 -7.63
C GLY A 481 -23.01 -6.63 -7.42
N GLY A 482 -22.86 -7.40 -6.34
CA GLY A 482 -23.84 -8.38 -5.90
C GLY A 482 -25.10 -7.71 -5.38
N GLY A 483 -26.26 -8.38 -5.45
CA GLY A 483 -27.53 -7.83 -4.97
C GLY A 483 -27.62 -7.76 -3.44
N GLY A 484 -28.41 -6.83 -2.91
CA GLY A 484 -28.71 -6.77 -1.48
C GLY A 484 -29.75 -7.83 -1.07
N GLY A 485 -29.55 -8.45 0.08
CA GLY A 485 -30.51 -9.38 0.68
C GLY A 485 -31.72 -8.69 1.30
N ALA A 486 -32.78 -9.46 1.59
CA ALA A 486 -34.00 -8.96 2.23
C ALA A 486 -33.83 -8.76 3.74
N SER A 487 -34.51 -7.76 4.31
CA SER A 487 -34.66 -7.58 5.76
C SER A 487 -35.76 -8.47 6.34
N ASN A 488 -35.84 -8.50 7.67
CA ASN A 488 -37.01 -8.97 8.41
C ASN A 488 -37.56 -7.85 9.31
N ASP A 489 -38.46 -8.17 10.24
CA ASP A 489 -39.12 -7.16 11.09
C ASP A 489 -38.19 -6.44 12.07
N THR A 490 -37.04 -7.04 12.40
CA THR A 490 -36.12 -6.57 13.46
C THR A 490 -34.70 -6.29 12.99
N ILE A 491 -34.25 -6.93 11.91
CA ILE A 491 -32.88 -6.92 11.38
C ILE A 491 -32.90 -6.57 9.88
N ASP A 492 -31.98 -5.69 9.47
CA ASP A 492 -31.79 -5.27 8.07
C ASP A 492 -31.19 -6.41 7.20
N GLY A 493 -31.28 -6.30 5.88
CA GLY A 493 -30.77 -7.32 4.94
C GLY A 493 -29.25 -7.28 4.79
N GLY A 494 -28.64 -8.39 4.34
CA GLY A 494 -27.20 -8.43 4.07
C GLY A 494 -26.81 -7.57 2.86
N ASN A 495 -25.84 -6.66 3.02
CA ASN A 495 -25.29 -5.88 1.91
C ASN A 495 -24.56 -6.76 0.89
N GLY A 496 -24.72 -6.43 -0.39
CA GLY A 496 -23.95 -7.02 -1.48
C GLY A 496 -22.54 -6.44 -1.59
N GLY A 497 -21.59 -7.25 -2.04
CA GLY A 497 -20.21 -6.82 -2.32
C GLY A 497 -20.09 -6.06 -3.64
N GLY A 498 -19.13 -5.14 -3.71
CA GLY A 498 -18.83 -4.36 -4.92
C GLY A 498 -18.07 -5.17 -5.97
N GLY A 499 -18.22 -4.82 -7.24
CA GLY A 499 -17.48 -5.47 -8.32
C GLY A 499 -16.03 -4.97 -8.42
N GLY A 500 -15.09 -5.84 -8.80
CA GLY A 500 -13.69 -5.48 -8.97
C GLY A 500 -13.45 -4.41 -10.04
N GLY A 501 -12.31 -3.72 -10.00
CA GLY A 501 -11.99 -2.67 -10.95
C GLY A 501 -11.66 -3.16 -12.36
N ALA A 502 -11.10 -2.28 -13.18
CA ALA A 502 -10.55 -2.65 -14.47
C ALA A 502 -9.26 -1.89 -14.78
N ILE A 503 -8.28 -2.61 -15.31
CA ILE A 503 -6.98 -2.04 -15.68
C ILE A 503 -6.49 -2.58 -17.02
N LEU A 504 -6.06 -1.65 -17.88
CA LEU A 504 -5.17 -1.91 -19.00
C LEU A 504 -3.77 -1.45 -18.61
N ILE A 505 -2.78 -2.33 -18.76
CA ILE A 505 -1.37 -1.95 -18.74
C ILE A 505 -0.79 -2.30 -20.11
N ALA A 506 -0.28 -1.29 -20.83
CA ALA A 506 0.37 -1.45 -22.12
C ALA A 506 1.81 -0.97 -22.04
N SER A 507 2.76 -1.74 -22.57
CA SER A 507 4.18 -1.40 -22.63
C SER A 507 4.68 -1.59 -24.06
N SER A 508 5.40 -0.62 -24.63
CA SER A 508 6.11 -0.84 -25.91
C SER A 508 7.35 -1.73 -25.75
N ARG A 509 7.60 -2.26 -24.54
CA ARG A 509 8.66 -3.23 -24.20
C ARG A 509 8.09 -4.26 -23.22
N ASP A 510 8.68 -4.42 -22.04
CA ASP A 510 8.32 -5.48 -21.09
C ASP A 510 7.27 -5.08 -20.06
N ILE A 511 6.45 -6.05 -19.64
CA ILE A 511 5.70 -6.03 -18.38
C ILE A 511 6.19 -7.21 -17.53
N VAL A 512 6.83 -6.91 -16.41
CA VAL A 512 7.36 -7.91 -15.46
C VAL A 512 6.54 -7.84 -14.16
N ILE A 513 5.95 -8.97 -13.77
CA ILE A 513 5.13 -9.08 -12.56
C ILE A 513 5.77 -10.11 -11.63
N ASN A 514 6.34 -9.64 -10.52
CA ASN A 514 6.88 -10.49 -9.45
C ASN A 514 6.02 -10.40 -8.17
N GLY A 515 5.30 -9.29 -7.98
CA GLY A 515 4.32 -9.11 -6.92
C GLY A 515 2.92 -9.57 -7.35
N ALA A 516 1.94 -8.65 -7.37
CA ALA A 516 0.55 -9.02 -7.67
C ALA A 516 -0.27 -7.93 -8.38
N ILE A 517 -1.32 -8.34 -9.09
CA ILE A 517 -2.40 -7.46 -9.58
C ILE A 517 -3.75 -8.06 -9.17
N TYR A 518 -4.45 -7.42 -8.24
CA TYR A 518 -5.77 -7.80 -7.75
C TYR A 518 -6.86 -6.91 -8.32
N SER A 519 -7.94 -7.53 -8.79
CA SER A 519 -9.14 -6.89 -9.33
C SER A 519 -10.39 -7.70 -8.98
N ARG A 520 -10.46 -8.15 -7.72
CA ARG A 520 -11.45 -9.11 -7.21
C ARG A 520 -12.80 -8.48 -6.89
N GLY A 521 -13.84 -9.30 -6.92
CA GLY A 521 -15.16 -8.93 -6.42
C GLY A 521 -15.21 -9.01 -4.91
N GLY A 522 -15.85 -8.03 -4.27
CA GLY A 522 -16.04 -7.98 -2.84
C GLY A 522 -16.94 -9.10 -2.32
N ASP A 523 -16.63 -9.62 -1.14
CA ASP A 523 -17.44 -10.63 -0.49
C ASP A 523 -18.80 -10.05 -0.02
N ARG A 524 -19.75 -10.95 0.23
CA ARG A 524 -21.11 -10.68 0.67
C ARG A 524 -21.20 -10.60 2.19
N GLN A 525 -22.15 -9.81 2.67
CA GLN A 525 -22.50 -9.78 4.08
C GLN A 525 -23.45 -10.93 4.46
N TRP A 526 -23.42 -11.35 5.72
CA TRP A 526 -24.57 -11.94 6.42
C TRP A 526 -25.04 -10.94 7.48
N SER A 527 -26.34 -10.63 7.52
CA SER A 527 -26.90 -9.72 8.55
C SER A 527 -27.55 -10.42 9.73
N GLY A 528 -27.89 -11.70 9.60
CA GLY A 528 -28.83 -12.41 10.47
C GLY A 528 -30.27 -12.43 9.94
N ALA A 529 -30.61 -11.58 8.97
CA ALA A 529 -31.87 -11.68 8.22
C ALA A 529 -31.71 -12.45 6.90
N SER A 530 -30.60 -12.20 6.19
CA SER A 530 -30.24 -12.79 4.89
C SER A 530 -28.76 -12.59 4.55
N GLN A 531 -28.32 -13.24 3.47
CA GLN A 531 -27.03 -12.99 2.82
C GLN A 531 -27.19 -11.95 1.70
N GLY A 532 -26.16 -11.14 1.47
CA GLY A 532 -26.01 -10.40 0.23
C GLY A 532 -25.46 -11.29 -0.90
N GLY A 533 -25.37 -10.73 -2.11
CA GLY A 533 -24.63 -11.31 -3.23
C GLY A 533 -23.15 -10.92 -3.21
N ARG A 534 -22.27 -11.78 -3.73
CA ARG A 534 -20.87 -11.39 -3.99
C ARG A 534 -20.79 -10.47 -5.21
N GLY A 535 -19.88 -9.51 -5.20
CA GLY A 535 -19.50 -8.82 -6.43
C GLY A 535 -18.74 -9.76 -7.36
N SER A 536 -18.75 -9.49 -8.67
CA SER A 536 -17.86 -10.18 -9.60
C SER A 536 -16.48 -9.52 -9.56
N GLY A 537 -15.43 -10.28 -9.80
CA GLY A 537 -14.16 -9.73 -10.26
C GLY A 537 -14.33 -8.95 -11.56
N GLY A 538 -13.36 -8.10 -11.83
CA GLY A 538 -13.35 -7.22 -12.99
C GLY A 538 -12.40 -7.69 -14.08
N SER A 539 -11.67 -6.77 -14.70
CA SER A 539 -10.95 -7.07 -15.94
C SER A 539 -9.51 -6.56 -15.97
N ILE A 540 -8.55 -7.46 -16.21
CA ILE A 540 -7.13 -7.14 -16.31
C ILE A 540 -6.64 -7.47 -17.72
N LEU A 541 -6.23 -6.43 -18.46
CA LEU A 541 -5.68 -6.55 -19.82
C LEU A 541 -4.22 -6.08 -19.83
N LEU A 542 -3.29 -6.96 -20.22
CA LEU A 542 -1.87 -6.63 -20.39
C LEU A 542 -1.48 -6.69 -21.87
N ARG A 543 -0.75 -5.69 -22.37
CA ARG A 543 -0.25 -5.61 -23.75
C ARG A 543 1.24 -5.28 -23.77
N ALA A 544 2.07 -6.09 -24.42
CA ALA A 544 3.54 -5.93 -24.33
C ALA A 544 4.30 -6.60 -25.49
N ASP A 545 5.61 -6.35 -25.59
CA ASP A 545 6.52 -7.30 -26.25
C ASP A 545 6.51 -8.64 -25.50
N ARG A 546 6.66 -8.56 -24.16
CA ARG A 546 6.82 -9.71 -23.27
C ARG A 546 6.08 -9.50 -21.95
N VAL A 547 5.35 -10.52 -21.49
CA VAL A 547 4.75 -10.58 -20.15
C VAL A 547 5.43 -11.73 -19.38
N THR A 548 6.12 -11.41 -18.28
CA THR A 548 7.01 -12.33 -17.56
C THR A 548 6.97 -12.10 -16.04
N GLY A 549 7.73 -12.90 -15.29
CA GLY A 549 7.90 -12.78 -13.83
C GLY A 549 7.30 -13.95 -13.04
N SER A 550 7.34 -13.88 -11.71
CA SER A 550 6.86 -14.96 -10.81
C SER A 550 5.57 -14.64 -10.04
N GLY A 551 4.99 -13.45 -10.26
CA GLY A 551 3.88 -12.91 -9.48
C GLY A 551 2.50 -13.40 -9.92
N SER A 552 1.45 -12.92 -9.24
CA SER A 552 0.07 -13.36 -9.44
C SER A 552 -0.84 -12.28 -10.06
N VAL A 553 -1.86 -12.73 -10.79
CA VAL A 553 -2.89 -11.87 -11.38
C VAL A 553 -4.25 -12.48 -11.04
N ASP A 554 -5.12 -11.74 -10.36
CA ASP A 554 -6.35 -12.28 -9.75
C ASP A 554 -7.53 -11.33 -9.94
N ALA A 555 -8.55 -11.82 -10.65
CA ALA A 555 -9.83 -11.17 -10.90
C ALA A 555 -10.99 -12.11 -10.51
N THR A 556 -10.87 -12.84 -9.40
CA THR A 556 -11.93 -13.71 -8.86
C THR A 556 -13.01 -12.93 -8.10
N PRO A 557 -14.25 -13.43 -7.97
CA PRO A 557 -14.84 -14.52 -8.74
C PRO A 557 -15.32 -14.04 -10.12
N ASP A 558 -15.24 -14.89 -11.15
CA ASP A 558 -15.89 -14.68 -12.46
C ASP A 558 -15.35 -13.56 -13.39
N GLY A 559 -14.35 -12.78 -12.99
CA GLY A 559 -13.74 -11.74 -13.84
C GLY A 559 -12.93 -12.29 -15.03
N ARG A 560 -12.17 -11.44 -15.73
CA ARG A 560 -11.33 -11.85 -16.88
C ARG A 560 -9.91 -11.29 -16.82
N ILE A 561 -8.96 -12.13 -17.22
CA ILE A 561 -7.55 -11.79 -17.39
C ILE A 561 -7.18 -12.08 -18.85
N ARG A 562 -6.50 -11.16 -19.53
CA ARG A 562 -6.02 -11.32 -20.91
C ARG A 562 -4.62 -10.75 -21.10
N PHE A 563 -3.73 -11.51 -21.72
CA PHE A 563 -2.38 -11.07 -22.09
C PHE A 563 -2.21 -11.11 -23.62
N GLU A 564 -1.90 -9.95 -24.22
CA GLU A 564 -1.62 -9.80 -25.64
C GLU A 564 -0.15 -9.39 -25.82
N ALA A 565 0.73 -10.38 -25.96
CA ALA A 565 2.17 -10.16 -26.07
C ALA A 565 2.84 -11.24 -26.91
N TYR A 566 3.99 -10.96 -27.52
CA TYR A 566 4.69 -11.95 -28.35
C TYR A 566 5.23 -13.10 -27.48
N TYR A 567 5.87 -12.75 -26.36
CA TYR A 567 6.34 -13.72 -25.36
C TYR A 567 5.49 -13.64 -24.08
N ARG A 568 5.03 -14.79 -23.59
CA ARG A 568 4.12 -14.89 -22.44
C ARG A 568 4.63 -16.02 -21.54
N THR A 569 5.46 -15.67 -20.56
CA THR A 569 6.18 -16.61 -19.68
C THR A 569 6.11 -16.14 -18.22
N LEU A 570 4.93 -15.69 -17.79
CA LEU A 570 4.61 -15.54 -16.36
C LEU A 570 4.63 -16.94 -15.73
N ALA A 571 5.52 -17.14 -14.76
CA ALA A 571 5.69 -18.42 -14.05
C ALA A 571 4.80 -18.53 -12.79
N GLY A 572 4.20 -17.42 -12.36
CA GLY A 572 3.19 -17.39 -11.30
C GLY A 572 1.78 -17.70 -11.80
N SER A 573 0.76 -17.30 -11.03
CA SER A 573 -0.63 -17.73 -11.22
C SER A 573 -1.54 -16.67 -11.86
N THR A 574 -2.53 -17.12 -12.64
CA THR A 574 -3.65 -16.28 -13.10
C THR A 574 -4.97 -16.90 -12.66
N GLN A 575 -5.81 -16.16 -11.92
CA GLN A 575 -7.13 -16.63 -11.48
C GLN A 575 -8.23 -15.63 -11.88
N PRO A 576 -9.21 -15.99 -12.74
CA PRO A 576 -9.26 -17.22 -13.55
C PRO A 576 -8.13 -17.30 -14.59
N THR A 577 -8.00 -18.44 -15.26
CA THR A 577 -6.97 -18.67 -16.29
C THR A 577 -6.99 -17.59 -17.37
N SER A 578 -5.82 -17.01 -17.64
CA SER A 578 -5.65 -15.95 -18.65
C SER A 578 -5.97 -16.41 -20.07
N VAL A 579 -6.66 -15.54 -20.83
CA VAL A 579 -6.78 -15.67 -22.29
C VAL A 579 -5.53 -15.05 -22.93
N ASN A 580 -4.89 -15.76 -23.85
CA ASN A 580 -3.55 -15.40 -24.32
C ASN A 580 -3.50 -15.28 -25.85
N SER A 581 -2.90 -14.21 -26.37
CA SER A 581 -2.66 -14.02 -27.81
C SER A 581 -1.36 -13.24 -28.08
N ALA A 582 -1.00 -13.11 -29.36
CA ALA A 582 -0.12 -12.01 -29.80
C ALA A 582 -0.86 -10.66 -29.65
N PRO A 583 -0.15 -9.51 -29.70
CA PRO A 583 -0.78 -8.20 -29.78
C PRO A 583 -1.73 -8.09 -30.98
N VAL A 584 -2.94 -7.58 -30.75
CA VAL A 584 -3.92 -7.35 -31.82
C VAL A 584 -3.60 -6.03 -32.52
N SER A 585 -3.42 -6.08 -33.84
CA SER A 585 -3.00 -4.93 -34.66
C SER A 585 -4.12 -3.95 -35.03
N SER A 586 -5.39 -4.39 -34.96
CA SER A 586 -6.55 -3.52 -35.20
C SER A 586 -6.70 -2.48 -34.08
N THR A 587 -6.71 -1.20 -34.48
CA THR A 587 -7.02 -0.06 -33.60
C THR A 587 -8.52 0.12 -33.37
N ASP A 588 -9.37 -0.59 -34.10
CA ASP A 588 -10.83 -0.42 -34.09
C ASP A 588 -11.45 -0.89 -32.76
N PHE A 589 -10.76 -1.81 -32.08
CA PHE A 589 -11.03 -2.18 -30.69
C PHE A 589 -10.77 -1.05 -29.68
N ASN A 590 -10.03 0.00 -30.05
CA ASN A 590 -9.82 1.19 -29.21
C ASN A 590 -10.91 2.26 -29.46
N THR A 591 -11.55 2.27 -30.63
CA THR A 591 -12.79 3.04 -30.89
C THR A 591 -14.00 2.36 -30.26
N VAL A 592 -14.03 2.35 -28.93
CA VAL A 592 -15.08 1.70 -28.13
C VAL A 592 -16.48 2.12 -28.61
N GLY A 593 -17.30 1.13 -28.96
CA GLY A 593 -18.74 1.33 -29.19
C GLY A 593 -19.45 1.62 -27.88
N THR A 594 -20.08 2.80 -27.75
CA THR A 594 -20.76 3.23 -26.52
C THR A 594 -22.27 3.15 -26.68
N LEU A 595 -22.98 2.46 -25.77
CA LEU A 595 -24.43 2.58 -25.61
C LEU A 595 -24.76 3.43 -24.40
N ASN A 596 -25.51 4.51 -24.60
CA ASN A 596 -26.03 5.37 -23.55
C ASN A 596 -27.56 5.33 -23.55
N ILE A 597 -28.19 5.02 -22.43
CA ILE A 597 -29.62 5.27 -22.25
C ILE A 597 -29.77 6.76 -21.98
N VAL A 598 -30.31 7.50 -22.95
CA VAL A 598 -30.33 8.98 -22.93
C VAL A 598 -31.67 9.56 -22.49
N SER A 599 -32.76 8.82 -22.65
CA SER A 599 -34.10 9.26 -22.24
C SER A 599 -34.98 8.08 -21.82
N VAL A 600 -35.74 8.26 -20.74
CA VAL A 600 -36.79 7.32 -20.29
C VAL A 600 -38.07 8.13 -20.10
N LYS A 601 -39.17 7.72 -20.75
CA LYS A 601 -40.45 8.47 -20.76
C LYS A 601 -40.30 9.95 -21.20
N GLY A 602 -39.33 10.23 -22.09
CA GLY A 602 -39.01 11.60 -22.52
C GLY A 602 -38.26 12.45 -21.49
N VAL A 603 -37.96 11.92 -20.30
CA VAL A 603 -37.08 12.55 -19.31
C VAL A 603 -35.64 12.17 -19.65
N ASN A 604 -34.79 13.18 -19.85
CA ASN A 604 -33.37 12.96 -20.13
C ASN A 604 -32.68 12.31 -18.92
N VAL A 605 -31.88 11.29 -19.17
CA VAL A 605 -31.06 10.60 -18.17
C VAL A 605 -29.74 11.34 -18.01
N VAL A 606 -29.29 11.55 -16.76
CA VAL A 606 -27.98 12.18 -16.48
C VAL A 606 -26.84 11.39 -17.12
N GLN A 607 -25.88 12.08 -17.76
CA GLN A 607 -24.74 11.45 -18.44
C GLN A 607 -23.41 11.97 -17.85
N PRO A 608 -22.43 11.08 -17.54
CA PRO A 608 -22.60 9.64 -17.45
C PRO A 608 -23.58 9.28 -16.32
N PRO A 609 -24.37 8.18 -16.47
CA PRO A 609 -25.26 7.73 -15.41
C PRO A 609 -24.45 7.28 -14.19
N THR A 610 -24.85 7.72 -13.01
CA THR A 610 -24.20 7.39 -11.73
C THR A 610 -24.45 5.94 -11.31
N GLY A 611 -25.57 5.34 -11.75
CA GLY A 611 -26.02 4.02 -11.31
C GLY A 611 -26.49 3.97 -9.84
N ASN A 612 -26.47 5.10 -9.12
CA ASN A 612 -26.73 5.17 -7.69
C ASN A 612 -28.24 5.19 -7.42
N THR A 613 -28.76 4.08 -6.88
CA THR A 613 -30.17 3.90 -6.51
C THR A 613 -30.67 4.87 -5.43
N LEU A 614 -29.77 5.52 -4.68
CA LEU A 614 -30.13 6.60 -3.74
C LEU A 614 -30.28 7.99 -4.40
N THR A 615 -29.68 8.20 -5.57
CA THR A 615 -29.76 9.46 -6.34
C THR A 615 -30.05 9.14 -7.81
N PRO A 616 -31.27 8.68 -8.14
CA PRO A 616 -31.54 8.05 -9.44
C PRO A 616 -31.28 8.98 -10.62
N ASP A 617 -30.61 8.46 -11.65
CA ASP A 617 -30.25 9.20 -12.88
C ASP A 617 -31.47 9.66 -13.70
N VAL A 618 -32.65 9.10 -13.40
CA VAL A 618 -33.96 9.52 -13.91
C VAL A 618 -35.05 9.11 -12.91
N ILE A 619 -36.08 9.96 -12.75
CA ILE A 619 -37.28 9.66 -11.96
C ILE A 619 -38.50 9.94 -12.86
N PHE A 620 -39.43 8.99 -12.92
CA PHE A 620 -40.67 9.12 -13.67
C PHE A 620 -41.81 8.40 -12.95
N THR A 621 -43.04 8.86 -13.20
CA THR A 621 -44.27 8.28 -12.67
C THR A 621 -45.17 7.88 -13.83
N ASP A 622 -45.47 6.58 -13.95
CA ASP A 622 -46.43 6.00 -14.89
C ASP A 622 -46.95 4.65 -14.40
N ALA A 623 -48.09 4.23 -14.94
CA ALA A 623 -48.65 2.89 -14.82
C ALA A 623 -48.91 2.31 -16.21
N GLY A 624 -47.87 2.24 -17.05
CA GLY A 624 -47.97 1.84 -18.45
C GLY A 624 -46.61 1.57 -19.10
N ALA A 625 -46.62 1.31 -20.40
CA ALA A 625 -45.40 1.13 -21.18
C ALA A 625 -44.74 2.47 -21.50
N VAL A 626 -43.41 2.55 -21.33
CA VAL A 626 -42.62 3.76 -21.53
C VAL A 626 -41.59 3.57 -22.64
N ASN A 627 -41.29 4.65 -23.35
CA ASN A 627 -40.21 4.68 -24.32
C ASN A 627 -38.85 4.86 -23.61
N VAL A 628 -37.95 3.92 -23.83
CA VAL A 628 -36.53 3.97 -23.41
C VAL A 628 -35.68 4.15 -24.67
N VAL A 629 -35.03 5.31 -24.79
CA VAL A 629 -34.19 5.67 -25.94
C VAL A 629 -32.73 5.40 -25.61
N VAL A 630 -32.09 4.61 -26.46
CA VAL A 630 -30.66 4.27 -26.36
C VAL A 630 -29.93 4.81 -27.59
N GLN A 631 -28.91 5.62 -27.38
CA GLN A 631 -28.01 6.07 -28.42
C GLN A 631 -26.75 5.20 -28.47
N GLY A 632 -26.25 4.96 -29.68
CA GLY A 632 -25.05 4.16 -29.94
C GLY A 632 -24.07 4.90 -30.84
N THR A 633 -22.84 5.07 -30.36
CA THR A 633 -21.71 5.61 -31.14
C THR A 633 -20.76 4.47 -31.48
N ASN A 634 -20.24 4.41 -32.72
CA ASN A 634 -19.35 3.34 -33.20
C ASN A 634 -19.96 1.93 -33.08
N ILE A 635 -21.27 1.79 -33.32
CA ILE A 635 -21.98 0.50 -33.36
C ILE A 635 -22.61 0.35 -34.76
N PRO A 636 -22.38 -0.76 -35.48
CA PRO A 636 -22.92 -0.94 -36.83
C PRO A 636 -24.45 -0.89 -36.87
N ASN A 637 -25.00 -0.22 -37.90
CA ASN A 637 -26.44 -0.29 -38.20
C ASN A 637 -26.88 -1.75 -38.38
N GLY A 638 -28.07 -2.09 -37.87
CA GLY A 638 -28.58 -3.46 -37.85
C GLY A 638 -28.13 -4.29 -36.63
N THR A 639 -27.21 -3.80 -35.80
CA THR A 639 -26.79 -4.51 -34.57
C THR A 639 -27.96 -4.66 -33.59
N PRO A 640 -28.28 -5.88 -33.10
CA PRO A 640 -29.28 -6.07 -32.06
C PRO A 640 -28.82 -5.48 -30.72
N VAL A 641 -29.56 -4.48 -30.22
CA VAL A 641 -29.44 -3.97 -28.87
C VAL A 641 -30.45 -4.71 -27.99
N ASN A 642 -30.00 -5.13 -26.82
CA ASN A 642 -30.81 -5.74 -25.78
C ASN A 642 -30.97 -4.72 -24.64
N LEU A 643 -32.13 -4.74 -23.98
CA LEU A 643 -32.40 -3.96 -22.78
C LEU A 643 -32.68 -4.92 -21.62
N ARG A 644 -32.08 -4.68 -20.46
CA ARG A 644 -32.39 -5.33 -19.18
C ARG A 644 -32.86 -4.26 -18.20
N ILE A 645 -34.00 -4.50 -17.56
CA ILE A 645 -34.58 -3.65 -16.53
C ILE A 645 -34.65 -4.51 -15.26
N ALA A 646 -33.96 -4.14 -14.20
CA ALA A 646 -33.96 -4.88 -12.93
C ALA A 646 -34.42 -3.98 -11.79
N THR A 647 -35.51 -4.37 -11.13
CA THR A 647 -36.15 -3.60 -10.05
C THR A 647 -36.34 -4.45 -8.80
N SER A 648 -36.71 -3.83 -7.68
CA SER A 648 -37.18 -4.54 -6.49
C SER A 648 -38.38 -5.47 -6.74
N THR A 649 -39.19 -5.24 -7.77
CA THR A 649 -40.38 -6.05 -8.07
C THR A 649 -40.18 -7.09 -9.19
N GLY A 650 -39.02 -7.12 -9.84
CA GLY A 650 -38.70 -8.12 -10.86
C GLY A 650 -37.76 -7.62 -11.97
N VAL A 651 -37.50 -8.51 -12.95
CA VAL A 651 -36.66 -8.26 -14.12
C VAL A 651 -37.52 -8.29 -15.38
N VAL A 652 -37.30 -7.34 -16.29
CA VAL A 652 -37.92 -7.31 -17.63
C VAL A 652 -36.83 -7.19 -18.69
N THR A 653 -36.88 -8.08 -19.68
CA THR A 653 -35.98 -8.12 -20.84
C THR A 653 -36.85 -8.14 -22.10
N PRO A 654 -37.19 -6.97 -22.70
CA PRO A 654 -37.95 -6.94 -23.94
C PRO A 654 -37.15 -7.54 -25.12
N PRO A 655 -37.81 -7.97 -26.21
CA PRO A 655 -37.13 -8.46 -27.41
C PRO A 655 -36.14 -7.44 -27.96
N ALA A 656 -34.95 -7.92 -28.37
CA ALA A 656 -33.89 -7.08 -28.92
C ALA A 656 -34.38 -6.23 -30.10
N GLN A 657 -33.88 -5.01 -30.20
CA GLN A 657 -34.22 -4.05 -31.25
C GLN A 657 -32.95 -3.63 -31.98
N ASN A 658 -32.99 -3.58 -33.31
CA ASN A 658 -31.81 -3.26 -34.11
C ASN A 658 -31.53 -1.75 -34.10
N ILE A 659 -30.30 -1.37 -33.77
CA ILE A 659 -29.87 0.03 -33.84
C ILE A 659 -29.78 0.52 -35.28
N ASN A 660 -30.31 1.71 -35.55
CA ASN A 660 -30.27 2.32 -36.86
C ASN A 660 -29.99 3.82 -36.73
N ASN A 661 -29.03 4.31 -37.53
CA ASN A 661 -28.56 5.70 -37.51
C ASN A 661 -28.15 6.17 -36.10
N GLY A 662 -27.47 5.29 -35.35
CA GLY A 662 -26.98 5.57 -33.99
C GLY A 662 -28.05 5.63 -32.90
N SER A 663 -29.28 5.19 -33.16
CA SER A 663 -30.38 5.22 -32.17
C SER A 663 -31.28 3.98 -32.21
N VAL A 664 -31.88 3.67 -31.07
CA VAL A 664 -32.93 2.65 -30.92
C VAL A 664 -33.87 3.03 -29.78
N THR A 665 -35.17 2.71 -29.93
CA THR A 665 -36.19 2.97 -28.91
C THR A 665 -36.91 1.68 -28.55
N PHE A 666 -36.92 1.34 -27.25
CA PHE A 666 -37.72 0.25 -26.70
C PHE A 666 -39.01 0.81 -26.14
N ASN A 667 -40.16 0.23 -26.48
CA ASN A 667 -41.43 0.47 -25.80
C ASN A 667 -41.66 -0.68 -24.82
N VAL A 668 -41.65 -0.39 -23.51
CA VAL A 668 -41.57 -1.43 -22.48
C VAL A 668 -42.22 -1.00 -21.16
N THR A 669 -42.97 -1.89 -20.53
CA THR A 669 -43.52 -1.68 -19.17
C THR A 669 -42.41 -1.87 -18.14
N VAL A 670 -41.90 -0.77 -17.59
CA VAL A 670 -40.95 -0.81 -16.46
C VAL A 670 -41.73 -1.15 -15.17
N PRO A 671 -41.33 -2.16 -14.38
CA PRO A 671 -41.99 -2.46 -13.11
C PRO A 671 -41.87 -1.32 -12.10
N LYS A 672 -42.87 -1.16 -11.23
CA LYS A 672 -42.84 -0.14 -10.17
C LYS A 672 -41.79 -0.50 -9.12
N GLY A 673 -40.76 0.34 -8.98
CA GLY A 673 -39.75 0.22 -7.93
C GLY A 673 -38.53 1.10 -8.21
N ILE A 674 -37.56 1.06 -7.30
CA ILE A 674 -36.19 1.52 -7.58
C ILE A 674 -35.45 0.37 -8.26
N GLY A 675 -34.56 0.68 -9.20
CA GLY A 675 -33.90 -0.32 -10.04
C GLY A 675 -32.89 0.27 -11.01
N THR A 676 -32.35 -0.59 -11.87
CA THR A 676 -31.38 -0.25 -12.91
C THR A 676 -31.93 -0.57 -14.30
N LEU A 677 -31.62 0.28 -15.29
CA LEU A 677 -31.88 0.03 -16.71
C LEU A 677 -30.52 -0.08 -17.42
N GLN A 678 -30.39 -1.06 -18.30
CA GLN A 678 -29.09 -1.50 -18.83
C GLN A 678 -29.22 -1.91 -20.29
N ALA A 679 -28.51 -1.23 -21.18
CA ALA A 679 -28.48 -1.54 -22.61
C ALA A 679 -27.17 -2.20 -23.01
N PHE A 680 -27.22 -3.26 -23.81
CA PHE A 680 -26.04 -3.99 -24.26
C PHE A 680 -26.21 -4.51 -25.69
N ALA A 681 -25.12 -4.49 -26.46
CA ALA A 681 -25.07 -4.97 -27.84
C ALA A 681 -23.83 -5.83 -28.04
N SER A 682 -23.97 -6.85 -28.90
CA SER A 682 -22.88 -7.70 -29.36
C SER A 682 -22.84 -7.66 -30.87
N PHE A 683 -21.72 -7.25 -31.44
CA PHE A 683 -21.48 -7.20 -32.88
C PHE A 683 -20.08 -7.71 -33.22
N THR A 684 -19.94 -8.23 -34.42
CA THR A 684 -18.63 -8.58 -35.00
C THR A 684 -18.10 -7.38 -35.77
N ILE A 685 -16.89 -6.94 -35.45
CA ILE A 685 -16.09 -6.12 -36.36
C ILE A 685 -15.38 -7.13 -37.28
N ASN A 686 -15.62 -7.03 -38.60
CA ASN A 686 -14.92 -7.85 -39.57
C ASN A 686 -13.55 -7.23 -39.87
N ASN A 687 -12.50 -8.06 -39.81
CA ASN A 687 -11.16 -7.75 -40.32
C ASN A 687 -11.06 -8.16 -41.80
#